data_AF-A0A8S3YVC1-F1
#
_entry.id   AF-A0A8S3YVC1-F1
#
_cell.length_a   1.000
_cell.length_b   1.000
_cell.length_c   1.000
_cell.angle_alpha   90.00
_cell.angle_beta   90.00
_cell.angle_gamma   90.00
#
_symmetry.space_group_name_H-M   'P 1'
#
loop_
_entity.id
_entity.type
_entity.pdbx_description
1 polymer ?
#
loop_
_entity_poly.entity_id
_entity_poly.type
_entity_poly.pdbx_seq_one_letter_code
_entity_poly.pdbx_strand_id
1 'polypeptide(L)'
;MKSYIFVLIKVMSLFRYNVILTSKKQIKRSCGSRKLMPQQLFCLRVQYEQGVSKNNSNIKEQRSDKLDSVAKDLLPAKSIHHSVNKFLNAKVHHQRSISKYSLTGQQLKKEYFHLGKNNYQITPVNRCLISGNLYGISRKLLRIKENLSHPLVVQYSTTVNQWSAAGNQPTVDNSRSNMADTEHPATGFHHVKCPSTAHGGPAVSDDDVQLMNDARKIFDEAVESVLPHHLVRNKLKLSQSGTVLKVDEAEYRLQKNVYVIGFGKAVIGMARAVDDSIGEHIVKGVISVPVGIQQMFNEEGKQDMLVKPDSRIKVMEGAPGNLPDEAAHEAAREIIKIAEAVKEDDILIVLISGGGSALLPSPKPPVTLKDMLSLTRLMSRSGANIVQMNTVRKEIEILKGGGLAKLAQPAKIISLILSDIIGDPLDFIACGPTVKNACTLEDSTRVLDELNIWSSIPQSVNKLLKEEHNKRLEGDRENVNWSLVQNVLVGSNKSACEAACARSSSLGYLPYLLSTQVEGEAQDVGRMYISLAKYISLGLKESVQKEELSDLEKKLVNTFKITTEKLREMQVLAQQAVTSGKKGVCIVAGGETTVIVKGKGIGGRNQEMAVAAALQLENQFPNLGKVHGSSQLPVPTNVVFLAAGTDGIDGPNPAAGGVISVGFKADAAVAGLDVVDFLSRNDTYTLLSQVDQGLNHVITGHTGTNVMDIHILLITTS
;
A
#
# COMPACT_ATOMS: atom_id res chain seq x y z
N MET A 1 34.22 14.90 -34.08
CA MET A 1 33.12 15.61 -33.36
C MET A 1 32.06 14.70 -32.73
N LYS A 2 31.99 13.39 -33.02
CA LYS A 2 31.05 12.46 -32.35
C LYS A 2 31.56 11.79 -31.07
N SER A 3 32.84 11.93 -30.70
CA SER A 3 33.42 11.32 -29.49
C SER A 3 33.56 12.27 -28.29
N TYR A 4 33.29 13.57 -28.46
CA TYR A 4 33.32 14.57 -27.36
C TYR A 4 31.96 14.74 -26.66
N ILE A 5 30.86 14.39 -27.33
CA ILE A 5 29.49 14.46 -26.77
C ILE A 5 29.24 13.33 -25.76
N PHE A 6 29.91 12.18 -25.92
CA PHE A 6 29.71 11.01 -25.05
C PHE A 6 30.34 11.18 -23.65
N VAL A 7 31.41 11.97 -23.54
CA VAL A 7 32.05 12.29 -22.25
C VAL A 7 31.28 13.39 -21.51
N LEU A 8 30.72 14.37 -22.22
CA LEU A 8 29.87 15.40 -21.60
C LEU A 8 28.57 14.81 -21.03
N ILE A 9 27.97 13.84 -21.71
CA ILE A 9 26.76 13.14 -21.23
C ILE A 9 27.06 12.31 -19.97
N LYS A 10 28.26 11.70 -19.87
CA LYS A 10 28.67 10.92 -18.70
C LYS A 10 29.01 11.78 -17.49
N VAL A 11 29.52 13.00 -17.69
CA VAL A 11 29.79 13.96 -16.60
C VAL A 11 28.51 14.66 -16.13
N MET A 12 27.54 14.92 -17.02
CA MET A 12 26.23 15.48 -16.63
C MET A 12 25.29 14.44 -15.97
N SER A 13 25.55 13.15 -16.13
CA SER A 13 24.82 12.07 -15.44
C SER A 13 25.17 11.92 -13.96
N LEU A 14 26.29 12.51 -13.50
CA LEU A 14 26.75 12.42 -12.10
C LEU A 14 26.28 13.61 -11.23
N PHE A 15 25.60 14.61 -11.81
CA PHE A 15 25.03 15.75 -11.09
C PHE A 15 23.56 15.97 -11.48
N ARG A 16 22.64 15.26 -10.82
CA ARG A 16 21.23 15.66 -10.75
C ARG A 16 20.72 15.57 -9.31
N TYR A 17 20.83 16.69 -8.60
CA TYR A 17 19.89 17.13 -7.58
C TYR A 17 19.66 18.63 -7.78
N ASN A 18 18.39 19.01 -7.98
CA ASN A 18 17.77 20.34 -7.86
C ASN A 18 18.56 21.59 -8.31
N VAL A 19 18.20 22.11 -9.49
CA VAL A 19 18.27 23.56 -9.76
C VAL A 19 16.94 24.01 -10.38
N ILE A 20 16.19 24.77 -9.60
CA ILE A 20 15.02 25.55 -10.02
C ILE A 20 15.55 26.76 -10.82
N LEU A 21 15.22 26.83 -12.10
CA LEU A 21 15.36 28.05 -12.91
C LEU A 21 14.13 28.93 -12.68
N THR A 22 14.20 29.85 -11.73
CA THR A 22 13.29 31.01 -11.71
C THR A 22 13.71 31.98 -12.81
N SER A 23 12.82 32.22 -13.77
CA SER A 23 12.98 33.16 -14.87
C SER A 23 13.18 34.59 -14.37
N LYS A 24 14.29 35.22 -14.77
CA LYS A 24 14.47 36.68 -14.74
C LYS A 24 13.55 37.32 -15.78
N LYS A 25 12.34 37.75 -15.39
CA LYS A 25 11.62 38.85 -16.07
C LYS A 25 10.37 39.31 -15.31
N GLN A 26 10.52 39.85 -14.09
CA GLN A 26 9.54 40.84 -13.58
C GLN A 26 9.96 41.57 -12.30
N ILE A 27 11.21 42.08 -12.20
CA ILE A 27 11.50 43.18 -11.26
C ILE A 27 12.45 44.16 -11.96
N LYS A 28 11.88 45.00 -12.82
CA LYS A 28 12.44 46.31 -13.21
C LYS A 28 11.25 47.22 -13.47
N ARG A 29 10.98 48.07 -12.47
CA ARG A 29 9.89 49.05 -12.25
C ARG A 29 9.34 48.67 -10.87
N SER A 30 9.78 49.25 -9.76
CA SER A 30 9.98 50.67 -9.50
C SER A 30 10.88 50.83 -8.28
N CYS A 31 11.99 51.55 -8.39
CA CYS A 31 12.72 52.03 -7.22
C CYS A 31 13.37 53.37 -7.59
N GLY A 32 12.65 54.44 -7.28
CA GLY A 32 13.21 55.77 -7.10
C GLY A 32 13.32 56.05 -5.60
N SER A 33 14.46 56.63 -5.20
CA SER A 33 14.75 57.33 -3.93
C SER A 33 14.98 56.51 -2.64
N ARG A 34 16.29 56.30 -2.39
CA ARG A 34 17.08 56.54 -1.15
C ARG A 34 16.74 55.86 0.20
N LYS A 35 17.81 55.17 0.65
CA LYS A 35 18.38 54.98 2.01
C LYS A 35 17.64 54.07 3.00
N LEU A 36 18.35 53.00 3.41
CA LEU A 36 18.56 52.65 4.83
C LEU A 36 19.83 51.80 5.00
N MET A 37 20.57 52.08 6.07
CA MET A 37 21.88 51.52 6.47
C MET A 37 21.74 50.14 7.16
N PRO A 38 22.83 49.36 7.28
CA PRO A 38 22.77 47.92 7.56
C PRO A 38 22.95 47.60 9.05
N GLN A 39 21.92 47.07 9.69
CA GLN A 39 22.03 46.25 10.90
C GLN A 39 20.72 45.47 11.08
N GLN A 40 20.61 44.35 10.37
CA GLN A 40 19.76 43.18 10.67
C GLN A 40 19.82 42.21 9.48
N LEU A 41 20.97 41.55 9.35
CA LEU A 41 21.13 40.32 8.57
C LEU A 41 22.02 39.40 9.40
N PHE A 42 21.51 39.07 10.58
CA PHE A 42 22.10 38.10 11.50
C PHE A 42 20.97 37.27 12.12
N CYS A 43 20.34 36.41 11.29
CA CYS A 43 19.58 35.23 11.71
C CYS A 43 19.31 34.32 10.50
N LEU A 44 20.38 33.96 9.78
CA LEU A 44 20.43 32.81 8.88
C LEU A 44 21.79 32.12 9.09
N ARG A 45 22.10 31.80 10.36
CA ARG A 45 23.32 31.04 10.69
C ARG A 45 23.30 30.38 12.07
N VAL A 46 22.21 29.69 12.44
CA VAL A 46 22.26 28.57 13.41
C VAL A 46 21.06 27.68 13.14
N GLN A 47 21.28 26.56 12.44
CA GLN A 47 20.61 25.25 12.62
C GLN A 47 21.02 24.30 11.47
N TYR A 48 22.32 24.17 11.26
CA TYR A 48 22.91 23.08 10.48
C TYR A 48 24.24 22.62 11.08
N GLU A 49 24.33 22.67 12.41
CA GLU A 49 25.39 22.01 13.19
C GLU A 49 24.80 21.69 14.55
N GLN A 50 24.09 20.56 14.66
CA GLN A 50 24.00 19.67 15.84
C GLN A 50 23.23 18.43 15.40
N GLY A 51 23.97 17.37 15.05
CA GLY A 51 23.34 16.13 14.59
C GLY A 51 24.24 15.07 13.99
N VAL A 52 25.57 15.20 14.01
CA VAL A 52 26.49 14.06 13.79
C VAL A 52 27.71 14.23 14.70
N SER A 53 27.57 13.80 15.95
CA SER A 53 28.69 13.50 16.83
C SER A 53 28.35 12.23 17.60
N LYS A 54 28.81 11.09 17.08
CA LYS A 54 29.55 10.07 17.84
C LYS A 54 29.82 8.83 16.95
N ASN A 55 31.09 8.45 16.98
CA ASN A 55 31.68 7.15 16.60
C ASN A 55 31.92 6.86 15.12
N ASN A 56 33.07 7.32 14.62
CA ASN A 56 33.94 6.51 13.77
C ASN A 56 35.41 6.90 13.98
N SER A 57 36.05 6.30 14.97
CA SER A 57 37.50 6.17 15.07
C SER A 57 37.87 4.74 14.70
N ASN A 58 38.16 4.50 13.41
CA ASN A 58 39.03 3.42 12.90
C ASN A 58 38.95 3.33 11.36
N ILE A 59 39.37 4.38 10.64
CA ILE A 59 39.86 4.26 9.26
C ILE A 59 40.94 5.33 9.05
N LYS A 60 42.10 5.14 9.67
CA LYS A 60 43.35 5.86 9.38
C LYS A 60 44.50 4.87 9.44
N GLU A 61 44.46 3.90 8.55
CA GLU A 61 45.59 3.11 8.05
C GLU A 61 45.00 2.20 6.96
N GLN A 62 45.72 1.99 5.86
CA GLN A 62 45.31 1.28 4.63
C GLN A 62 44.63 2.08 3.50
N ARG A 63 45.00 3.36 3.32
CA ARG A 63 44.81 4.07 2.03
C ARG A 63 46.12 4.71 1.51
N SER A 64 47.25 4.01 1.64
CA SER A 64 48.51 4.41 0.97
C SER A 64 49.03 3.46 -0.10
N ASP A 65 48.43 2.29 -0.34
CA ASP A 65 49.13 1.25 -1.15
C ASP A 65 48.42 0.82 -2.45
N LYS A 66 47.48 1.61 -2.99
CA LYS A 66 46.82 1.26 -4.28
C LYS A 66 46.59 2.42 -5.26
N LEU A 67 47.39 3.49 -5.15
CA LEU A 67 47.43 4.56 -6.17
C LEU A 67 48.71 4.54 -7.03
N ASP A 68 49.63 3.60 -6.78
CA ASP A 68 50.90 3.49 -7.52
C ASP A 68 50.87 2.51 -8.72
N SER A 69 49.72 1.92 -9.09
CA SER A 69 49.68 0.91 -10.16
C SER A 69 48.94 1.28 -11.46
N VAL A 70 48.56 2.54 -11.70
CA VAL A 70 47.90 2.93 -12.98
C VAL A 70 48.44 4.24 -13.59
N ALA A 71 49.66 4.66 -13.24
CA ALA A 71 50.34 5.81 -13.87
C ALA A 71 51.60 5.42 -14.67
N LYS A 72 51.55 4.28 -15.36
CA LYS A 72 52.43 3.96 -16.49
C LYS A 72 51.54 3.67 -17.69
N ASP A 73 51.13 4.73 -18.36
CA ASP A 73 51.24 4.86 -19.81
C ASP A 73 50.67 6.22 -20.23
N LEU A 74 51.43 6.90 -21.09
CA LEU A 74 51.06 8.10 -21.85
C LEU A 74 51.32 9.47 -21.17
N LEU A 75 52.61 9.81 -21.09
CA LEU A 75 53.11 11.13 -21.51
C LEU A 75 53.58 11.02 -22.99
N PRO A 76 53.72 12.11 -23.79
CA PRO A 76 54.10 13.44 -23.31
C PRO A 76 53.48 14.69 -23.98
N ALA A 77 53.59 15.78 -23.20
CA ALA A 77 53.99 17.14 -23.61
C ALA A 77 53.07 17.95 -24.54
N LYS A 78 52.89 19.26 -24.42
CA LYS A 78 53.40 20.32 -23.54
C LYS A 78 52.56 21.53 -23.93
N SER A 79 51.95 22.24 -22.99
CA SER A 79 51.84 23.71 -23.00
C SER A 79 51.03 24.17 -21.79
N ILE A 80 51.53 25.22 -21.13
CA ILE A 80 50.91 25.97 -20.03
C ILE A 80 51.25 25.47 -18.62
N HIS A 81 52.54 25.58 -18.36
CA HIS A 81 53.12 26.08 -17.12
C HIS A 81 52.66 27.54 -16.91
N HIS A 82 51.73 27.88 -16.00
CA HIS A 82 51.70 29.18 -15.26
C HIS A 82 50.55 29.40 -14.22
N SER A 83 49.96 28.40 -13.54
CA SER A 83 48.93 28.74 -12.51
C SER A 83 48.78 27.82 -11.28
N VAL A 84 49.52 26.72 -11.16
CA VAL A 84 49.31 25.80 -10.01
C VAL A 84 50.26 26.07 -8.82
N ASN A 85 51.35 26.83 -9.02
CA ASN A 85 52.29 27.17 -7.95
C ASN A 85 51.89 28.36 -7.06
N LYS A 86 50.63 28.81 -7.08
CA LYS A 86 50.15 29.91 -6.24
C LYS A 86 49.11 29.51 -5.17
N PHE A 87 48.74 28.24 -5.07
CA PHE A 87 47.75 27.78 -4.08
C PHE A 87 48.31 26.81 -3.01
N LEU A 88 49.56 26.37 -3.14
CA LEU A 88 50.18 25.39 -2.22
C LEU A 88 51.12 25.98 -1.15
N ASN A 89 51.27 27.31 -1.08
CA ASN A 89 52.06 27.97 -0.03
C ASN A 89 51.21 28.93 0.80
N ALA A 90 50.29 28.39 1.63
CA ALA A 90 49.70 29.11 2.75
C ALA A 90 48.93 28.16 3.70
N LYS A 91 49.65 27.37 4.52
CA LYS A 91 49.26 26.96 5.90
C LYS A 91 50.19 25.86 6.45
N VAL A 92 51.43 26.25 6.74
CA VAL A 92 52.20 25.64 7.85
C VAL A 92 52.94 26.78 8.49
N HIS A 93 52.43 27.32 9.59
CA HIS A 93 53.21 27.87 10.71
C HIS A 93 52.24 28.29 11.83
N HIS A 94 52.63 27.94 13.06
CA HIS A 94 52.04 28.28 14.35
C HIS A 94 50.88 27.43 14.90
N GLN A 95 51.24 26.22 15.33
CA GLN A 95 50.85 25.71 16.65
C GLN A 95 52.09 25.78 17.56
N ARG A 96 52.03 26.57 18.65
CA ARG A 96 52.80 26.35 19.90
C ARG A 96 52.17 27.19 21.01
N SER A 97 51.42 26.56 21.90
CA SER A 97 51.62 26.70 23.36
C SER A 97 50.70 25.75 24.16
N ILE A 98 51.36 24.85 24.92
CA ILE A 98 51.06 24.51 26.33
C ILE A 98 49.77 23.69 26.55
N SER A 99 49.81 22.35 26.59
CA SER A 99 50.18 21.48 27.73
C SER A 99 49.33 21.69 29.00
N LYS A 100 48.54 20.66 29.38
CA LYS A 100 48.46 20.12 30.74
C LYS A 100 47.41 18.99 30.87
N TYR A 101 47.86 17.93 31.56
CA TYR A 101 47.13 16.77 32.09
C TYR A 101 46.77 15.61 31.16
N SER A 102 47.73 14.68 31.10
CA SER A 102 47.54 13.24 31.02
C SER A 102 46.73 12.71 32.21
N LEU A 103 45.83 11.77 31.96
CA LEU A 103 45.61 10.61 32.82
C LEU A 103 45.15 9.45 31.92
N THR A 104 46.03 8.46 31.82
CA THR A 104 45.87 7.17 31.14
C THR A 104 44.92 6.24 31.89
N GLY A 105 44.42 5.23 31.19
CA GLY A 105 43.36 4.33 31.65
C GLY A 105 43.75 3.33 32.75
N GLN A 106 42.84 2.36 32.91
CA GLN A 106 42.84 1.24 33.86
C GLN A 106 42.39 1.57 35.28
N GLN A 107 41.08 1.47 35.51
CA GLN A 107 40.52 0.94 36.74
C GLN A 107 39.07 0.50 36.51
N LEU A 108 38.70 -0.64 37.10
CA LEU A 108 37.37 -1.29 37.16
C LEU A 108 37.02 -2.31 36.06
N LYS A 109 37.76 -3.43 36.05
CA LYS A 109 37.19 -4.78 35.92
C LYS A 109 37.26 -5.45 37.30
N LYS A 110 36.12 -5.90 37.85
CA LYS A 110 35.87 -7.08 38.71
C LYS A 110 34.78 -6.83 39.76
N GLU A 111 34.11 -7.93 40.12
CA GLU A 111 32.90 -8.09 40.95
C GLU A 111 31.59 -7.94 40.13
N TYR A 112 30.71 -8.93 39.94
CA TYR A 112 30.33 -10.09 40.75
C TYR A 112 29.93 -11.30 39.87
N PHE A 113 30.20 -12.52 40.36
CA PHE A 113 29.61 -13.78 39.88
C PHE A 113 28.97 -14.50 41.09
N HIS A 114 27.78 -15.07 40.86
CA HIS A 114 27.05 -16.13 41.59
C HIS A 114 26.40 -15.90 42.97
N LEU A 115 25.07 -16.05 43.00
CA LEU A 115 24.17 -16.92 43.82
C LEU A 115 22.74 -16.59 43.32
N GLY A 116 21.84 -17.49 42.90
CA GLY A 116 21.26 -18.64 43.57
C GLY A 116 19.73 -18.40 43.71
N LYS A 117 18.91 -19.23 43.04
CA LYS A 117 17.46 -19.51 43.18
C LYS A 117 16.58 -18.54 44.02
N ASN A 118 15.59 -17.91 43.38
CA ASN A 118 14.13 -18.03 43.65
C ASN A 118 13.31 -16.90 43.02
N ASN A 119 12.08 -17.25 42.66
CA ASN A 119 10.92 -16.43 42.29
C ASN A 119 10.98 -14.97 42.74
N TYR A 120 10.68 -14.02 41.85
CA TYR A 120 9.64 -12.99 41.99
C TYR A 120 9.59 -12.12 40.72
N GLN A 121 8.36 -11.89 40.21
CA GLN A 121 8.04 -10.92 39.17
C GLN A 121 8.36 -9.50 39.65
N ILE A 122 9.00 -8.68 38.79
CA ILE A 122 9.07 -7.23 38.97
C ILE A 122 8.80 -6.55 37.63
N THR A 123 7.66 -5.88 37.55
CA THR A 123 7.29 -4.88 36.54
C THR A 123 8.03 -3.55 36.79
N PRO A 124 8.54 -2.85 35.75
CA PRO A 124 9.01 -1.48 35.92
C PRO A 124 7.90 -0.46 35.61
N VAL A 125 7.54 0.29 36.65
CA VAL A 125 6.78 1.53 36.63
C VAL A 125 7.60 2.66 36.00
N ASN A 126 6.90 3.52 35.25
CA ASN A 126 7.32 4.79 34.66
C ASN A 126 8.26 5.63 35.56
N ARG A 127 9.36 6.13 34.98
CA ARG A 127 10.09 7.29 35.49
C ARG A 127 10.03 8.43 34.49
N CYS A 128 9.25 9.44 34.86
CA CYS A 128 9.36 10.81 34.36
C CYS A 128 10.44 11.53 35.18
N LEU A 129 11.39 12.21 34.54
CA LEU A 129 12.41 13.05 35.17
C LEU A 129 12.28 14.49 34.64
N ILE A 130 11.64 15.29 35.50
CA ILE A 130 11.88 16.70 35.86
C ILE A 130 12.93 17.48 35.03
N SER A 131 12.46 18.54 34.38
CA SER A 131 12.98 19.92 34.49
C SER A 131 11.74 20.83 34.35
N GLY A 132 11.45 21.84 35.17
CA GLY A 132 12.28 22.64 36.05
C GLY A 132 12.12 24.10 35.63
N ASN A 133 10.98 24.74 35.93
CA ASN A 133 10.92 26.19 36.15
C ASN A 133 9.73 26.55 37.05
N LEU A 134 10.07 27.07 38.23
CA LEU A 134 9.20 27.67 39.22
C LEU A 134 8.75 29.06 38.74
N TYR A 135 7.48 29.41 38.97
CA TYR A 135 7.04 30.61 39.70
C TYR A 135 5.50 30.64 39.71
N GLY A 136 4.89 30.78 40.90
CA GLY A 136 3.46 31.06 41.04
C GLY A 136 2.77 30.35 42.20
N ILE A 137 2.97 30.87 43.41
CA ILE A 137 2.27 30.47 44.63
C ILE A 137 0.82 30.99 44.59
N SER A 138 -0.16 30.12 44.86
CA SER A 138 -1.31 30.45 45.72
C SER A 138 -1.99 29.19 46.25
N ARG A 139 -2.12 29.14 47.58
CA ARG A 139 -2.74 28.08 48.39
C ARG A 139 -4.24 28.35 48.60
N LYS A 140 -5.06 27.29 48.52
CA LYS A 140 -6.29 26.97 49.30
C LYS A 140 -7.03 25.91 48.46
N LEU A 141 -7.39 24.71 48.90
CA LEU A 141 -7.75 24.17 50.22
C LEU A 141 -7.44 22.66 50.26
N LEU A 142 -7.17 22.20 51.48
CA LEU A 142 -6.83 20.84 51.87
C LEU A 142 -8.03 20.23 52.62
N ARG A 143 -8.17 18.89 52.54
CA ARG A 143 -9.05 17.97 53.31
C ARG A 143 -10.44 17.80 52.72
N ILE A 144 -10.92 16.58 52.42
CA ILE A 144 -11.12 15.44 53.34
C ILE A 144 -10.65 14.11 52.72
N LYS A 145 -10.28 13.18 53.60
CA LYS A 145 -9.64 11.88 53.39
C LYS A 145 -10.68 10.75 53.56
N GLU A 146 -10.39 9.62 52.90
CA GLU A 146 -10.68 8.22 53.27
C GLU A 146 -11.83 7.42 52.61
N ASN A 147 -11.39 6.28 52.06
CA ASN A 147 -12.02 4.96 51.88
C ASN A 147 -12.99 4.72 50.72
N LEU A 148 -12.52 4.06 49.67
CA LEU A 148 -12.77 2.62 49.43
C LEU A 148 -12.07 2.12 48.16
N SER A 149 -11.75 0.84 48.21
CA SER A 149 -10.91 0.02 47.34
C SER A 149 -11.64 -0.61 46.14
N HIS A 150 -10.86 -0.85 45.08
CA HIS A 150 -11.05 -1.74 43.92
C HIS A 150 -11.70 -1.22 42.61
N PRO A 151 -11.17 -1.66 41.44
CA PRO A 151 -11.43 -1.04 40.13
C PRO A 151 -12.64 -1.66 39.42
N LEU A 152 -13.47 -0.79 38.82
CA LEU A 152 -14.59 -1.17 37.95
C LEU A 152 -14.07 -1.62 36.58
N VAL A 153 -14.16 -2.93 36.36
CA VAL A 153 -14.23 -3.57 35.05
C VAL A 153 -15.67 -3.43 34.56
N VAL A 154 -15.88 -2.74 33.43
CA VAL A 154 -17.20 -2.67 32.78
C VAL A 154 -17.32 -3.87 31.83
N GLN A 155 -18.02 -4.91 32.29
CA GLN A 155 -18.59 -5.96 31.46
C GLN A 155 -20.01 -5.53 31.04
N TYR A 156 -20.31 -5.53 29.74
CA TYR A 156 -21.67 -5.44 29.24
C TYR A 156 -22.35 -6.81 29.37
N SER A 157 -23.36 -6.90 30.24
CA SER A 157 -24.27 -8.04 30.31
C SER A 157 -25.49 -7.81 29.41
N THR A 158 -25.75 -8.75 28.52
CA THR A 158 -26.98 -8.86 27.73
C THR A 158 -28.12 -9.41 28.60
N THR A 159 -29.13 -8.59 28.87
CA THR A 159 -30.37 -9.04 29.52
C THR A 159 -31.34 -9.54 28.45
N VAL A 160 -31.65 -10.83 28.50
CA VAL A 160 -32.72 -11.50 27.76
C VAL A 160 -34.05 -11.19 28.46
N ASN A 161 -34.97 -10.52 27.76
CA ASN A 161 -36.37 -10.46 28.18
C ASN A 161 -37.20 -11.41 27.32
N GLN A 162 -37.63 -12.51 27.96
CA GLN A 162 -38.76 -13.34 27.55
C GLN A 162 -40.03 -12.50 27.63
N TRP A 163 -40.95 -12.66 26.67
CA TRP A 163 -42.39 -12.52 26.89
C TRP A 163 -43.17 -13.49 25.99
N SER A 164 -44.28 -13.92 26.56
CA SER A 164 -44.99 -15.18 26.38
C SER A 164 -46.04 -15.20 25.26
N ALA A 165 -46.37 -16.42 24.86
CA ALA A 165 -47.36 -16.82 23.86
C ALA A 165 -48.83 -16.52 24.23
N ALA A 166 -49.61 -16.17 23.21
CA ALA A 166 -51.01 -16.51 22.96
C ALA A 166 -51.23 -16.18 21.46
N GLY A 167 -51.67 -17.04 20.55
CA GLY A 167 -52.77 -17.99 20.63
C GLY A 167 -53.94 -17.43 19.81
N ASN A 168 -53.98 -17.69 18.49
CA ASN A 168 -55.19 -17.96 17.70
C ASN A 168 -54.89 -18.12 16.20
N GLN A 169 -55.26 -19.30 15.68
CA GLN A 169 -55.59 -19.59 14.28
C GLN A 169 -57.00 -19.01 13.98
N PRO A 170 -57.43 -18.76 12.70
CA PRO A 170 -57.63 -19.87 11.77
C PRO A 170 -57.57 -19.60 10.25
N THR A 171 -57.72 -20.73 9.54
CA THR A 171 -58.28 -20.98 8.19
C THR A 171 -57.44 -20.80 6.93
N VAL A 172 -57.42 -21.92 6.20
CA VAL A 172 -56.96 -22.19 4.84
C VAL A 172 -57.98 -21.63 3.84
N ASP A 173 -57.52 -21.03 2.75
CA ASP A 173 -58.20 -21.19 1.46
C ASP A 173 -57.21 -21.16 0.27
N ASN A 174 -57.50 -22.01 -0.71
CA ASN A 174 -56.66 -22.34 -1.86
C ASN A 174 -57.15 -21.58 -3.10
N SER A 175 -56.29 -20.83 -3.79
CA SER A 175 -56.47 -20.61 -5.23
C SER A 175 -55.17 -20.25 -5.97
N ARG A 176 -55.01 -20.97 -7.08
CA ARG A 176 -53.96 -21.04 -8.12
C ARG A 176 -53.30 -19.74 -8.64
N SER A 177 -52.14 -20.00 -9.26
CA SER A 177 -51.50 -19.39 -10.46
C SER A 177 -50.68 -18.10 -10.31
N ASN A 178 -49.34 -18.19 -10.39
CA ASN A 178 -48.54 -17.96 -11.61
C ASN A 178 -47.04 -17.86 -11.30
N MET A 179 -46.24 -18.21 -12.31
CA MET A 179 -44.77 -18.14 -12.40
C MET A 179 -44.21 -16.74 -12.11
N ALA A 180 -43.11 -16.66 -11.37
CA ALA A 180 -41.90 -15.88 -11.70
C ALA A 180 -40.83 -16.00 -10.59
N ASP A 181 -39.60 -16.27 -11.02
CA ASP A 181 -38.32 -15.80 -10.49
C ASP A 181 -37.98 -16.01 -8.99
N THR A 182 -37.14 -17.02 -8.76
CA THR A 182 -36.42 -17.25 -7.50
C THR A 182 -35.30 -16.23 -7.32
N GLU A 183 -35.50 -15.29 -6.38
CA GLU A 183 -34.46 -14.44 -5.82
C GLU A 183 -33.44 -15.27 -5.01
N HIS A 184 -32.14 -15.02 -5.25
CA HIS A 184 -31.05 -15.47 -4.39
C HIS A 184 -30.92 -14.55 -3.17
N PRO A 185 -30.61 -15.07 -1.98
CA PRO A 185 -30.54 -14.25 -0.77
C PRO A 185 -29.27 -13.39 -0.77
N ALA A 186 -29.46 -12.08 -0.76
CA ALA A 186 -28.39 -11.11 -0.55
C ALA A 186 -27.84 -11.23 0.88
N THR A 187 -26.54 -11.45 1.01
CA THR A 187 -25.78 -11.29 2.26
C THR A 187 -25.74 -9.81 2.62
N GLY A 188 -26.62 -9.41 3.53
CA GLY A 188 -26.76 -8.03 3.98
C GLY A 188 -25.57 -7.57 4.83
N PHE A 189 -24.82 -6.60 4.33
CA PHE A 189 -23.95 -5.76 5.15
C PHE A 189 -24.80 -5.05 6.21
N HIS A 190 -24.34 -5.05 7.46
CA HIS A 190 -25.04 -4.38 8.55
C HIS A 190 -25.03 -2.85 8.33
N HIS A 191 -26.11 -2.33 7.77
CA HIS A 191 -26.40 -0.90 7.78
C HIS A 191 -26.62 -0.42 9.22
N VAL A 192 -25.74 0.46 9.70
CA VAL A 192 -25.97 1.24 10.92
C VAL A 192 -27.18 2.14 10.66
N LYS A 193 -28.28 1.93 11.39
CA LYS A 193 -29.43 2.84 11.39
C LYS A 193 -29.04 4.15 12.08
N CYS A 194 -29.14 5.27 11.37
CA CYS A 194 -28.95 6.61 11.93
C CYS A 194 -29.99 6.92 13.01
N PRO A 195 -29.59 7.43 14.19
CA PRO A 195 -30.49 8.10 15.11
C PRO A 195 -30.75 9.53 14.60
N SER A 196 -32.02 9.92 14.52
CA SER A 196 -32.42 11.31 14.27
C SER A 196 -31.98 12.18 15.44
N THR A 197 -31.01 13.07 15.26
CA THR A 197 -30.62 14.06 16.28
C THR A 197 -30.94 15.48 15.84
N ALA A 198 -31.83 16.11 16.60
CA ALA A 198 -32.05 17.55 16.60
C ALA A 198 -30.88 18.24 17.34
N HIS A 199 -29.89 18.75 16.61
CA HIS A 199 -28.96 19.77 17.09
C HIS A 199 -28.55 20.68 15.91
N GLY A 200 -28.71 22.00 16.08
CA GLY A 200 -28.63 23.01 15.02
C GLY A 200 -27.21 23.41 14.59
N GLY A 201 -26.42 22.45 14.10
CA GLY A 201 -25.33 22.72 13.15
C GLY A 201 -25.86 22.68 11.71
N PRO A 202 -25.09 23.13 10.69
CA PRO A 202 -25.45 22.86 9.30
C PRO A 202 -25.37 21.34 9.10
N ALA A 203 -26.50 20.64 9.13
CA ALA A 203 -26.54 19.22 8.83
C ALA A 203 -26.01 18.98 7.41
N VAL A 204 -25.22 17.92 7.21
CA VAL A 204 -24.91 17.38 5.88
C VAL A 204 -26.22 17.29 5.11
N SER A 205 -26.28 17.86 3.90
CA SER A 205 -27.53 17.88 3.14
C SER A 205 -27.97 16.44 2.82
N ASP A 206 -29.28 16.18 2.79
CA ASP A 206 -29.81 14.84 2.45
C ASP A 206 -29.28 14.36 1.08
N ASP A 207 -29.03 15.30 0.16
CA ASP A 207 -28.42 15.05 -1.14
C ASP A 207 -26.96 14.56 -1.01
N ASP A 208 -26.14 15.20 -0.17
CA ASP A 208 -24.75 14.78 0.06
C ASP A 208 -24.67 13.40 0.72
N VAL A 209 -25.55 13.11 1.67
CA VAL A 209 -25.66 11.77 2.27
C VAL A 209 -26.00 10.72 1.19
N GLN A 210 -26.94 11.04 0.29
CA GLN A 210 -27.30 10.15 -0.81
C GLN A 210 -26.13 9.93 -1.78
N LEU A 211 -25.35 10.96 -2.11
CA LEU A 211 -24.16 10.85 -2.94
C LEU A 211 -23.06 10.00 -2.29
N MET A 212 -22.82 10.18 -0.99
CA MET A 212 -21.88 9.33 -0.24
C MET A 212 -22.34 7.86 -0.25
N ASN A 213 -23.65 7.61 -0.13
CA ASN A 213 -24.21 6.26 -0.24
C ASN A 213 -24.06 5.67 -1.64
N ASP A 214 -24.26 6.46 -2.70
CA ASP A 214 -24.03 6.01 -4.07
C ASP A 214 -22.53 5.68 -4.30
N ALA A 215 -21.60 6.49 -3.78
CA ALA A 215 -20.17 6.21 -3.83
C ALA A 215 -19.80 4.91 -3.08
N ARG A 216 -20.38 4.67 -1.90
CA ARG A 216 -20.20 3.41 -1.15
C ARG A 216 -20.72 2.21 -1.92
N LYS A 217 -21.93 2.28 -2.49
CA LYS A 217 -22.49 1.19 -3.32
C LYS A 217 -21.62 0.87 -4.54
N ILE A 218 -20.98 1.88 -5.13
CA ILE A 218 -20.05 1.69 -6.25
C ILE A 218 -18.78 0.97 -5.78
N PHE A 219 -18.25 1.36 -4.62
CA PHE A 219 -17.10 0.69 -4.00
C PHE A 219 -17.41 -0.75 -3.60
N ASP A 220 -18.57 -0.99 -2.98
CA ASP A 220 -18.99 -2.31 -2.54
C ASP A 220 -19.10 -3.28 -3.74
N GLU A 221 -19.67 -2.84 -4.86
CA GLU A 221 -19.70 -3.65 -6.11
C GLU A 221 -18.29 -3.92 -6.65
N ALA A 222 -17.39 -2.94 -6.57
CA ALA A 222 -16.00 -3.11 -6.98
C ALA A 222 -15.33 -4.25 -6.19
N VAL A 223 -15.53 -4.27 -4.86
CA VAL A 223 -15.01 -5.31 -3.96
C VAL A 223 -15.69 -6.65 -4.20
N GLU A 224 -17.03 -6.66 -4.29
CA GLU A 224 -17.83 -7.88 -4.51
C GLU A 224 -17.36 -8.60 -5.78
N SER A 225 -17.15 -7.87 -6.87
CA SER A 225 -16.72 -8.42 -8.16
C SER A 225 -15.37 -9.15 -8.12
N VAL A 226 -14.54 -8.85 -7.12
CA VAL A 226 -13.20 -9.42 -6.93
C VAL A 226 -13.09 -10.30 -5.68
N LEU A 227 -14.22 -10.72 -5.10
CA LEU A 227 -14.21 -11.75 -4.07
C LEU A 227 -13.83 -13.11 -4.67
N PRO A 228 -13.10 -13.97 -3.93
CA PRO A 228 -12.58 -15.22 -4.47
C PRO A 228 -13.62 -16.15 -5.11
N HIS A 229 -14.83 -16.23 -4.56
CA HIS A 229 -15.91 -17.06 -5.13
C HIS A 229 -16.32 -16.62 -6.53
N HIS A 230 -16.49 -15.33 -6.77
CA HIS A 230 -16.82 -14.79 -8.09
C HIS A 230 -15.68 -15.02 -9.07
N LEU A 231 -14.45 -14.68 -8.65
CA LEU A 231 -13.28 -14.78 -9.51
C LEU A 231 -13.00 -16.22 -9.96
N VAL A 232 -13.02 -17.17 -9.02
CA VAL A 232 -12.72 -18.57 -9.32
C VAL A 232 -13.85 -19.20 -10.13
N ARG A 233 -15.13 -19.01 -9.76
CA ARG A 233 -16.27 -19.59 -10.51
C ARG A 233 -16.39 -19.05 -11.94
N ASN A 234 -16.03 -17.79 -12.15
CA ASN A 234 -16.04 -17.20 -13.49
C ASN A 234 -14.99 -17.85 -14.41
N LYS A 235 -13.86 -18.28 -13.83
CA LYS A 235 -12.71 -18.83 -14.56
C LYS A 235 -12.71 -20.35 -14.64
N LEU A 236 -13.21 -21.05 -13.63
CA LEU A 236 -13.26 -22.50 -13.53
C LEU A 236 -14.69 -22.98 -13.76
N LYS A 237 -14.92 -23.65 -14.89
CA LYS A 237 -16.23 -24.20 -15.24
C LYS A 237 -16.13 -25.70 -15.36
N LEU A 238 -16.82 -26.41 -14.47
CA LEU A 238 -16.92 -27.87 -14.53
C LEU A 238 -18.05 -28.27 -15.48
N SER A 239 -17.80 -29.25 -16.35
CA SER A 239 -18.82 -29.82 -17.23
C SER A 239 -19.95 -30.47 -16.42
N GLN A 240 -21.13 -30.63 -17.03
CA GLN A 240 -22.25 -31.34 -16.41
C GLN A 240 -21.90 -32.79 -16.03
N SER A 241 -20.96 -33.42 -16.76
CA SER A 241 -20.46 -34.77 -16.45
C SER A 241 -19.55 -34.81 -15.22
N GLY A 242 -19.08 -33.66 -14.71
CA GLY A 242 -18.11 -33.58 -13.61
C GLY A 242 -16.69 -34.00 -14.00
N THR A 243 -16.39 -34.27 -15.27
CA THR A 243 -15.11 -34.88 -15.67
C THR A 243 -14.21 -33.98 -16.48
N VAL A 244 -14.69 -32.81 -16.92
CA VAL A 244 -13.92 -31.85 -17.71
C VAL A 244 -14.00 -30.49 -17.03
N LEU A 245 -12.84 -29.97 -16.62
CA LEU A 245 -12.67 -28.62 -16.11
C LEU A 245 -12.22 -27.70 -17.25
N LYS A 246 -13.03 -26.71 -17.58
CA LYS A 246 -12.66 -25.62 -18.48
C LYS A 246 -12.07 -24.46 -17.68
N VAL A 247 -10.88 -24.02 -18.06
CA VAL A 247 -10.18 -22.86 -17.49
C VAL A 247 -9.82 -21.89 -18.61
N ASP A 248 -10.50 -20.73 -18.63
CA ASP A 248 -10.59 -19.88 -19.83
C ASP A 248 -10.95 -20.73 -21.06
N GLU A 249 -10.07 -20.84 -22.07
CA GLU A 249 -10.30 -21.64 -23.28
C GLU A 249 -9.67 -23.04 -23.25
N ALA A 250 -8.93 -23.38 -22.20
CA ALA A 250 -8.29 -24.69 -22.06
C ALA A 250 -9.20 -25.68 -21.32
N GLU A 251 -9.11 -26.96 -21.69
CA GLU A 251 -9.87 -28.05 -21.08
C GLU A 251 -8.94 -29.07 -20.42
N TYR A 252 -9.31 -29.49 -19.22
CA TYR A 252 -8.56 -30.42 -18.38
C TYR A 252 -9.46 -31.57 -17.95
N ARG A 253 -9.01 -32.80 -18.18
CA ARG A 253 -9.75 -33.99 -17.77
C ARG A 253 -9.47 -34.30 -16.30
N LEU A 254 -10.52 -34.32 -15.50
CA LEU A 254 -10.47 -34.64 -14.07
C LEU A 254 -10.69 -36.14 -13.85
N GLN A 255 -9.81 -36.75 -13.06
CA GLN A 255 -9.83 -38.19 -12.72
C GLN A 255 -9.44 -38.44 -11.26
N LYS A 256 -9.76 -37.50 -10.36
CA LYS A 256 -9.29 -37.51 -8.97
C LYS A 256 -7.76 -37.46 -8.90
N ASN A 257 -7.21 -36.53 -9.66
CA ASN A 257 -5.80 -36.32 -9.94
C ASN A 257 -5.40 -34.84 -9.75
N VAL A 258 -6.18 -34.08 -8.97
CA VAL A 258 -5.95 -32.64 -8.76
C VAL A 258 -5.23 -32.41 -7.44
N TYR A 259 -4.13 -31.69 -7.47
CA TYR A 259 -3.43 -31.20 -6.29
C TYR A 259 -3.58 -29.70 -6.20
N VAL A 260 -3.77 -29.17 -4.99
CA VAL A 260 -3.97 -27.74 -4.77
C VAL A 260 -2.87 -27.21 -3.86
N ILE A 261 -2.10 -26.25 -4.33
CA ILE A 261 -1.17 -25.50 -3.50
C ILE A 261 -1.53 -24.03 -3.54
N GLY A 262 -1.23 -23.29 -2.49
CA GLY A 262 -1.47 -21.85 -2.51
C GLY A 262 -0.70 -21.07 -1.46
N PHE A 263 -0.51 -19.78 -1.71
CA PHE A 263 0.16 -18.88 -0.79
C PHE A 263 -0.28 -17.44 -1.02
N GLY A 264 -0.60 -16.73 0.05
CA GLY A 264 -1.01 -15.33 -0.01
C GLY A 264 -2.16 -14.98 0.92
N LYS A 265 -2.43 -13.67 1.04
CA LYS A 265 -3.45 -13.10 1.92
C LYS A 265 -4.90 -13.51 1.57
N ALA A 266 -5.23 -13.64 0.29
CA ALA A 266 -6.58 -13.96 -0.19
C ALA A 266 -6.78 -15.45 -0.54
N VAL A 267 -5.72 -16.27 -0.39
CA VAL A 267 -5.71 -17.64 -0.88
C VAL A 267 -6.70 -18.55 -0.15
N ILE A 268 -7.02 -18.29 1.12
CA ILE A 268 -7.99 -19.12 1.86
C ILE A 268 -9.38 -19.12 1.20
N GLY A 269 -9.88 -17.94 0.79
CA GLY A 269 -11.13 -17.84 0.04
C GLY A 269 -11.03 -18.43 -1.36
N MET A 270 -9.87 -18.29 -2.03
CA MET A 270 -9.65 -18.93 -3.34
C MET A 270 -9.67 -20.45 -3.24
N ALA A 271 -9.04 -21.01 -2.21
CA ALA A 271 -9.02 -22.44 -1.94
C ALA A 271 -10.41 -22.95 -1.64
N ARG A 272 -11.18 -22.18 -0.86
CA ARG A 272 -12.59 -22.46 -0.59
C ARG A 272 -13.44 -22.52 -1.87
N ALA A 273 -13.26 -21.56 -2.78
CA ALA A 273 -13.97 -21.54 -4.06
C ALA A 273 -13.56 -22.70 -5.00
N VAL A 274 -12.27 -23.08 -5.02
CA VAL A 274 -11.81 -24.27 -5.76
C VAL A 274 -12.38 -25.55 -5.18
N ASP A 275 -12.38 -25.69 -3.86
CA ASP A 275 -12.93 -26.86 -3.17
C ASP A 275 -14.45 -26.99 -3.37
N ASP A 276 -15.19 -25.88 -3.42
CA ASP A 276 -16.60 -25.88 -3.84
C ASP A 276 -16.80 -26.32 -5.30
N SER A 277 -15.87 -25.98 -6.18
CA SER A 277 -16.03 -26.23 -7.62
C SER A 277 -15.63 -27.65 -8.02
N ILE A 278 -14.56 -28.21 -7.42
CA ILE A 278 -13.95 -29.48 -7.86
C ILE A 278 -13.46 -30.36 -6.70
N GLY A 279 -13.93 -30.13 -5.47
CA GLY A 279 -13.43 -30.80 -4.25
C GLY A 279 -13.34 -32.33 -4.36
N GLU A 280 -14.28 -32.96 -5.06
CA GLU A 280 -14.30 -34.42 -5.28
C GLU A 280 -13.07 -34.96 -6.04
N HIS A 281 -12.40 -34.12 -6.83
CA HIS A 281 -11.22 -34.48 -7.62
C HIS A 281 -9.89 -34.11 -6.95
N ILE A 282 -9.94 -33.32 -5.88
CA ILE A 282 -8.74 -32.95 -5.11
C ILE A 282 -8.20 -34.21 -4.43
N VAL A 283 -6.91 -34.52 -4.60
CA VAL A 283 -6.22 -35.62 -3.94
C VAL A 283 -5.64 -35.13 -2.61
N LYS A 284 -4.94 -34.01 -2.66
CA LYS A 284 -4.27 -33.39 -1.52
C LYS A 284 -4.02 -31.91 -1.83
N GLY A 285 -4.06 -31.07 -0.81
CA GLY A 285 -3.61 -29.70 -0.94
C GLY A 285 -3.02 -29.10 0.32
N VAL A 286 -2.30 -27.99 0.15
CA VAL A 286 -1.77 -27.18 1.25
C VAL A 286 -1.76 -25.70 0.86
N ILE A 287 -2.18 -24.83 1.77
CA ILE A 287 -2.11 -23.38 1.57
C ILE A 287 -1.36 -22.69 2.71
N SER A 288 -0.57 -21.67 2.37
CA SER A 288 0.16 -20.82 3.30
C SER A 288 -0.51 -19.44 3.39
N VAL A 289 -1.07 -19.11 4.55
CA VAL A 289 -1.91 -17.90 4.75
C VAL A 289 -1.47 -17.12 6.00
N PRO A 290 -1.84 -15.83 6.13
CA PRO A 290 -1.47 -15.04 7.30
C PRO A 290 -1.99 -15.65 8.60
N VAL A 291 -1.20 -15.56 9.66
CA VAL A 291 -1.60 -15.96 11.01
C VAL A 291 -2.85 -15.21 11.50
N GLY A 292 -3.77 -15.94 12.13
CA GLY A 292 -5.01 -15.42 12.70
C GLY A 292 -6.15 -15.25 11.70
N ILE A 293 -5.94 -15.48 10.40
CA ILE A 293 -6.95 -15.25 9.37
C ILE A 293 -8.18 -16.16 9.54
N GLN A 294 -7.99 -17.41 9.97
CA GLN A 294 -9.12 -18.32 10.21
C GLN A 294 -9.94 -17.87 11.43
N GLN A 295 -9.28 -17.45 12.51
CA GLN A 295 -9.97 -16.95 13.71
C GLN A 295 -10.79 -15.71 13.36
N MET A 296 -10.17 -14.76 12.65
CA MET A 296 -10.83 -13.53 12.23
C MET A 296 -12.06 -13.79 11.36
N PHE A 297 -11.98 -14.65 10.34
CA PHE A 297 -13.17 -14.97 9.53
C PHE A 297 -14.26 -15.71 10.32
N ASN A 298 -13.89 -16.53 11.31
CA ASN A 298 -14.87 -17.14 12.21
C ASN A 298 -15.60 -16.08 13.05
N GLU A 299 -14.86 -15.13 13.63
CA GLU A 299 -15.40 -14.04 14.45
C GLU A 299 -16.29 -13.08 13.63
N GLU A 300 -15.95 -12.85 12.36
CA GLU A 300 -16.77 -12.05 11.43
C GLU A 300 -17.93 -12.86 10.80
N GLY A 301 -18.09 -14.14 11.11
CA GLY A 301 -19.15 -14.99 10.55
C GLY A 301 -18.99 -15.36 9.06
N LYS A 302 -17.80 -15.19 8.50
CA LYS A 302 -17.46 -15.45 7.08
C LYS A 302 -17.07 -16.90 6.84
N GLN A 303 -17.99 -17.81 7.18
CA GLN A 303 -17.80 -19.26 7.01
C GLN A 303 -17.59 -19.67 5.54
N ASP A 304 -18.13 -18.88 4.63
CA ASP A 304 -17.95 -19.03 3.18
C ASP A 304 -16.52 -18.70 2.72
N MET A 305 -15.69 -18.04 3.53
CA MET A 305 -14.27 -17.79 3.24
C MET A 305 -13.33 -18.88 3.78
N LEU A 306 -13.84 -19.78 4.62
CA LEU A 306 -13.07 -20.84 5.26
C LEU A 306 -13.18 -22.15 4.50
N VAL A 307 -12.06 -22.86 4.37
CA VAL A 307 -12.00 -24.21 3.80
C VAL A 307 -12.91 -25.16 4.61
N LYS A 308 -13.61 -26.09 3.96
CA LYS A 308 -14.54 -27.01 4.64
C LYS A 308 -13.80 -27.92 5.64
N PRO A 309 -14.46 -28.33 6.74
CA PRO A 309 -13.86 -29.27 7.70
C PRO A 309 -13.42 -30.62 7.09
N ASP A 310 -14.10 -31.09 6.05
CA ASP A 310 -13.82 -32.35 5.33
C ASP A 310 -12.92 -32.15 4.10
N SER A 311 -12.44 -30.93 3.87
CA SER A 311 -11.59 -30.62 2.73
C SER A 311 -10.26 -31.37 2.78
N ARG A 312 -9.73 -31.68 1.58
CA ARG A 312 -8.39 -32.25 1.40
C ARG A 312 -7.28 -31.20 1.35
N ILE A 313 -7.64 -29.91 1.51
CA ILE A 313 -6.70 -28.80 1.54
C ILE A 313 -6.36 -28.45 3.00
N LYS A 314 -5.08 -28.61 3.36
CA LYS A 314 -4.57 -28.22 4.68
C LYS A 314 -4.25 -26.72 4.72
N VAL A 315 -4.79 -26.00 5.71
CA VAL A 315 -4.45 -24.59 5.95
C VAL A 315 -3.26 -24.49 6.91
N MET A 316 -2.24 -23.70 6.54
CA MET A 316 -1.08 -23.43 7.38
C MET A 316 -0.91 -21.92 7.55
N GLU A 317 -0.93 -21.48 8.79
CA GLU A 317 -0.86 -20.07 9.17
C GLU A 317 0.57 -19.67 9.57
N GLY A 318 1.03 -18.52 9.08
CA GLY A 318 2.36 -18.00 9.39
C GLY A 318 2.53 -16.54 9.00
N ALA A 319 3.79 -16.12 8.91
CA ALA A 319 4.21 -14.78 8.51
C ALA A 319 3.58 -13.60 9.29
N PRO A 320 3.68 -13.56 10.64
CA PRO A 320 3.19 -12.44 11.43
C PRO A 320 3.80 -11.11 10.97
N GLY A 321 2.94 -10.10 10.81
CA GLY A 321 3.37 -8.77 10.35
C GLY A 321 3.91 -8.75 8.91
N ASN A 322 3.50 -9.71 8.07
CA ASN A 322 3.95 -9.84 6.68
C ASN A 322 5.48 -10.04 6.55
N LEU A 323 6.09 -10.75 7.51
CA LEU A 323 7.50 -11.12 7.49
C LEU A 323 7.64 -12.64 7.48
N PRO A 324 8.57 -13.22 6.69
CA PRO A 324 8.77 -14.67 6.70
C PRO A 324 9.16 -15.21 8.08
N ASP A 325 8.57 -16.35 8.45
CA ASP A 325 8.83 -17.09 9.68
C ASP A 325 8.98 -18.60 9.42
N GLU A 326 9.23 -19.36 10.48
CA GLU A 326 9.42 -20.81 10.37
C GLU A 326 8.11 -21.53 10.00
N ALA A 327 6.95 -21.02 10.42
CA ALA A 327 5.66 -21.61 10.07
C ALA A 327 5.37 -21.49 8.56
N ALA A 328 5.58 -20.30 7.98
CA ALA A 328 5.49 -20.11 6.54
C ALA A 328 6.57 -20.91 5.79
N HIS A 329 7.76 -21.09 6.37
CA HIS A 329 8.81 -21.93 5.79
C HIS A 329 8.46 -23.43 5.78
N GLU A 330 7.83 -23.95 6.84
CA GLU A 330 7.27 -25.31 6.84
C GLU A 330 6.15 -25.46 5.81
N ALA A 331 5.27 -24.45 5.67
CA ALA A 331 4.25 -24.46 4.63
C ALA A 331 4.88 -24.52 3.22
N ALA A 332 5.94 -23.75 2.97
CA ALA A 332 6.69 -23.82 1.72
C ALA A 332 7.35 -25.20 1.50
N ARG A 333 7.83 -25.88 2.56
CA ARG A 333 8.35 -27.24 2.47
C ARG A 333 7.26 -28.26 2.11
N GLU A 334 6.06 -28.14 2.67
CA GLU A 334 4.92 -28.97 2.27
C GLU A 334 4.49 -28.71 0.81
N ILE A 335 4.53 -27.46 0.35
CA ILE A 335 4.29 -27.10 -1.04
C ILE A 335 5.32 -27.77 -1.96
N ILE A 336 6.61 -27.72 -1.61
CA ILE A 336 7.68 -28.41 -2.36
C ILE A 336 7.41 -29.91 -2.45
N LYS A 337 7.06 -30.56 -1.33
CA LYS A 337 6.76 -32.00 -1.30
C LYS A 337 5.60 -32.38 -2.24
N ILE A 338 4.56 -31.54 -2.32
CA ILE A 338 3.45 -31.78 -3.26
C ILE A 338 3.93 -31.57 -4.70
N ALA A 339 4.64 -30.48 -4.98
CA ALA A 339 5.16 -30.17 -6.31
C ALA A 339 6.10 -31.26 -6.84
N GLU A 340 6.94 -31.86 -6.00
CA GLU A 340 7.83 -32.97 -6.41
C GLU A 340 7.11 -34.31 -6.61
N ALA A 341 5.92 -34.49 -6.04
CA ALA A 341 5.20 -35.76 -6.03
C ALA A 341 4.20 -35.91 -7.20
N VAL A 342 3.80 -34.81 -7.84
CA VAL A 342 2.84 -34.84 -8.97
C VAL A 342 3.45 -35.49 -10.22
N LYS A 343 2.60 -36.13 -11.01
CA LYS A 343 2.97 -36.91 -12.20
C LYS A 343 2.36 -36.31 -13.48
N GLU A 344 2.70 -36.88 -14.63
CA GLU A 344 2.28 -36.40 -15.96
C GLU A 344 0.75 -36.30 -16.13
N ASP A 345 0.01 -37.27 -15.57
CA ASP A 345 -1.44 -37.30 -15.61
C ASP A 345 -2.09 -36.40 -14.57
N ASP A 346 -1.33 -35.83 -13.63
CA ASP A 346 -1.86 -34.98 -12.57
C ASP A 346 -2.04 -33.52 -13.02
N ILE A 347 -2.91 -32.82 -12.31
CA ILE A 347 -3.14 -31.39 -12.46
C ILE A 347 -2.78 -30.71 -11.14
N LEU A 348 -1.84 -29.77 -11.18
CA LEU A 348 -1.49 -28.92 -10.05
C LEU A 348 -2.15 -27.54 -10.22
N ILE A 349 -3.11 -27.23 -9.36
CA ILE A 349 -3.68 -25.89 -9.24
C ILE A 349 -2.87 -25.09 -8.23
N VAL A 350 -2.38 -23.93 -8.65
CA VAL A 350 -1.56 -23.02 -7.85
C VAL A 350 -2.36 -21.74 -7.58
N LEU A 351 -2.65 -21.46 -6.32
CA LEU A 351 -3.39 -20.27 -5.90
C LEU A 351 -2.41 -19.20 -5.42
N ILE A 352 -2.40 -18.06 -6.11
CA ILE A 352 -1.43 -16.99 -5.86
C ILE A 352 -2.19 -15.71 -5.56
N SER A 353 -1.87 -15.07 -4.43
CA SER A 353 -2.27 -13.70 -4.15
C SER A 353 -1.11 -12.91 -3.54
N GLY A 354 -1.36 -11.65 -3.20
CA GLY A 354 -0.45 -10.81 -2.44
C GLY A 354 0.16 -11.46 -1.20
N GLY A 355 1.40 -11.09 -0.86
CA GLY A 355 2.12 -11.58 0.33
C GLY A 355 3.05 -12.78 0.09
N GLY A 356 3.23 -13.25 -1.14
CA GLY A 356 4.09 -14.40 -1.46
C GLY A 356 5.55 -14.29 -1.01
N SER A 357 6.09 -13.08 -0.85
CA SER A 357 7.43 -12.89 -0.26
C SER A 357 7.54 -13.38 1.19
N ALA A 358 6.47 -13.25 1.96
CA ALA A 358 6.42 -13.62 3.38
C ALA A 358 5.85 -15.03 3.59
N LEU A 359 4.87 -15.43 2.76
CA LEU A 359 4.14 -16.69 2.89
C LEU A 359 4.72 -17.85 2.08
N LEU A 360 5.67 -17.59 1.18
CA LEU A 360 6.37 -18.62 0.43
C LEU A 360 7.92 -18.52 0.56
N PRO A 361 8.48 -18.50 1.79
CA PRO A 361 9.92 -18.48 1.96
C PRO A 361 10.53 -19.87 1.73
N SER A 362 11.38 -19.98 0.73
CA SER A 362 11.95 -21.27 0.31
C SER A 362 13.45 -21.16 0.01
N PRO A 363 14.32 -20.86 0.99
CA PRO A 363 15.76 -20.72 0.76
C PRO A 363 16.36 -22.00 0.15
N LYS A 364 17.22 -21.86 -0.87
CA LYS A 364 17.96 -22.97 -1.51
C LYS A 364 19.14 -23.40 -0.62
N PRO A 365 19.29 -24.68 -0.25
CA PRO A 365 20.47 -25.15 0.47
C PRO A 365 21.77 -24.78 -0.28
N PRO A 366 22.84 -24.35 0.42
CA PRO A 366 23.00 -24.32 1.88
C PRO A 366 22.46 -23.04 2.56
N VAL A 367 21.77 -22.15 1.84
CA VAL A 367 21.16 -20.95 2.43
C VAL A 367 20.05 -21.36 3.40
N THR A 368 20.08 -20.80 4.61
CA THR A 368 19.04 -21.00 5.62
C THR A 368 18.02 -19.87 5.60
N LEU A 369 16.85 -20.07 6.25
CA LEU A 369 15.87 -19.01 6.46
C LEU A 369 16.49 -17.78 7.16
N LYS A 370 17.38 -18.03 8.14
CA LYS A 370 18.11 -16.99 8.86
C LYS A 370 19.04 -16.18 7.94
N ASP A 371 19.73 -16.84 7.02
CA ASP A 371 20.62 -16.19 6.06
C ASP A 371 19.82 -15.31 5.09
N MET A 372 18.72 -15.85 4.55
CA MET A 372 17.82 -15.13 3.65
C MET A 372 17.22 -13.87 4.31
N LEU A 373 16.77 -13.97 5.56
CA LEU A 373 16.28 -12.82 6.33
C LEU A 373 17.39 -11.80 6.60
N SER A 374 18.61 -12.27 6.87
CA SER A 374 19.76 -11.39 7.10
C SER A 374 20.14 -10.63 5.83
N LEU A 375 20.17 -11.29 4.68
CA LEU A 375 20.40 -10.67 3.38
C LEU A 375 19.30 -9.66 3.03
N THR A 376 18.04 -10.02 3.22
CA THR A 376 16.90 -9.12 2.96
C THR A 376 17.02 -7.83 3.76
N ARG A 377 17.35 -7.92 5.05
CA ARG A 377 17.58 -6.75 5.91
C ARG A 377 18.78 -5.92 5.46
N LEU A 378 19.86 -6.57 5.04
CA LEU A 378 21.05 -5.91 4.53
C LEU A 378 20.74 -5.12 3.25
N MET A 379 20.11 -5.76 2.26
CA MET A 379 19.69 -5.12 1.02
C MET A 379 18.75 -3.94 1.27
N SER A 380 17.75 -4.12 2.13
CA SER A 380 16.81 -3.05 2.50
C SER A 380 17.51 -1.85 3.14
N ARG A 381 18.44 -2.08 4.08
CA ARG A 381 19.23 -1.01 4.71
C ARG A 381 20.16 -0.29 3.74
N SER A 382 20.60 -0.98 2.69
CA SER A 382 21.42 -0.40 1.61
C SER A 382 20.59 0.31 0.53
N GLY A 383 19.26 0.44 0.71
CA GLY A 383 18.40 1.18 -0.21
C GLY A 383 17.97 0.39 -1.45
N ALA A 384 18.03 -0.95 -1.41
CA ALA A 384 17.55 -1.78 -2.50
C ALA A 384 16.05 -1.55 -2.74
N ASN A 385 15.70 -1.28 -4.00
CA ASN A 385 14.30 -1.23 -4.41
C ASN A 385 13.70 -2.64 -4.57
N ILE A 386 12.39 -2.73 -4.80
CA ILE A 386 11.69 -4.02 -4.90
C ILE A 386 12.16 -4.86 -6.09
N VAL A 387 12.50 -4.24 -7.22
CA VAL A 387 13.03 -4.93 -8.41
C VAL A 387 14.34 -5.62 -8.05
N GLN A 388 15.29 -4.86 -7.48
CA GLN A 388 16.59 -5.35 -7.03
C GLN A 388 16.44 -6.48 -5.99
N MET A 389 15.53 -6.32 -5.04
CA MET A 389 15.24 -7.33 -4.04
C MET A 389 14.76 -8.65 -4.68
N ASN A 390 13.82 -8.55 -5.62
CA ASN A 390 13.23 -9.70 -6.29
C ASN A 390 14.22 -10.39 -7.23
N THR A 391 15.10 -9.63 -7.90
CA THR A 391 16.19 -10.19 -8.72
C THR A 391 17.04 -11.15 -7.91
N VAL A 392 17.53 -10.71 -6.73
CA VAL A 392 18.36 -11.57 -5.86
C VAL A 392 17.55 -12.71 -5.24
N ARG A 393 16.30 -12.47 -4.83
CA ARG A 393 15.42 -13.51 -4.24
C ARG A 393 15.19 -14.69 -5.18
N LYS A 394 14.97 -14.45 -6.48
CA LYS A 394 14.77 -15.51 -7.49
C LYS A 394 15.98 -16.46 -7.59
N GLU A 395 17.18 -15.97 -7.32
CA GLU A 395 18.38 -16.81 -7.36
C GLU A 395 18.57 -17.66 -6.10
N ILE A 396 18.19 -17.14 -4.93
CA ILE A 396 18.45 -17.82 -3.63
C ILE A 396 17.28 -18.66 -3.13
N GLU A 397 16.12 -18.64 -3.79
CA GLU A 397 14.90 -19.34 -3.34
C GLU A 397 14.42 -20.40 -4.34
N ILE A 398 14.05 -21.59 -3.84
CA ILE A 398 13.68 -22.78 -4.60
C ILE A 398 12.44 -22.53 -5.47
N LEU A 399 11.39 -21.93 -4.91
CA LEU A 399 10.08 -21.86 -5.57
C LEU A 399 9.90 -20.65 -6.49
N LYS A 400 10.71 -19.60 -6.32
CA LYS A 400 10.57 -18.34 -7.06
C LYS A 400 11.19 -18.43 -8.45
N GLY A 401 10.85 -17.48 -9.34
CA GLY A 401 11.42 -17.41 -10.68
C GLY A 401 11.21 -18.68 -11.52
N GLY A 402 9.99 -19.21 -11.54
CA GLY A 402 9.67 -20.44 -12.27
C GLY A 402 10.05 -21.73 -11.55
N GLY A 403 10.67 -21.65 -10.37
CA GLY A 403 11.13 -22.81 -9.61
C GLY A 403 10.02 -23.77 -9.20
N LEU A 404 8.83 -23.26 -8.86
CA LEU A 404 7.65 -24.11 -8.60
C LEU A 404 7.20 -24.84 -9.86
N ALA A 405 7.13 -24.16 -11.01
CA ALA A 405 6.78 -24.81 -12.27
C ALA A 405 7.81 -25.86 -12.71
N LYS A 406 9.08 -25.65 -12.37
CA LYS A 406 10.16 -26.61 -12.61
C LYS A 406 10.02 -27.87 -11.77
N LEU A 407 9.73 -27.73 -10.47
CA LEU A 407 9.55 -28.89 -9.57
C LEU A 407 8.34 -29.74 -9.94
N ALA A 408 7.26 -29.10 -10.40
CA ALA A 408 6.02 -29.78 -10.75
C ALA A 408 6.01 -30.44 -12.13
N GLN A 409 7.12 -30.43 -12.87
CA GLN A 409 7.20 -31.20 -14.12
C GLN A 409 7.19 -32.72 -13.82
N PRO A 410 6.49 -33.54 -14.63
CA PRO A 410 5.82 -33.22 -15.90
C PRO A 410 4.30 -32.93 -15.78
N ALA A 411 3.79 -32.59 -14.60
CA ALA A 411 2.36 -32.35 -14.41
C ALA A 411 1.85 -31.09 -15.13
N LYS A 412 0.54 -31.04 -15.38
CA LYS A 412 -0.12 -29.83 -15.89
C LYS A 412 -0.31 -28.83 -14.75
N ILE A 413 0.01 -27.56 -14.99
CA ILE A 413 -0.02 -26.52 -13.96
C ILE A 413 -1.02 -25.44 -14.36
N ILE A 414 -1.95 -25.13 -13.45
CA ILE A 414 -2.94 -24.07 -13.62
C ILE A 414 -2.77 -23.09 -12.46
N SER A 415 -2.23 -21.91 -12.73
CA SER A 415 -2.06 -20.87 -11.71
C SER A 415 -3.21 -19.89 -11.76
N LEU A 416 -3.92 -19.73 -10.65
CA LEU A 416 -4.97 -18.74 -10.46
C LEU A 416 -4.40 -17.59 -9.64
N ILE A 417 -4.30 -16.42 -10.27
CA ILE A 417 -3.52 -15.29 -9.76
C ILE A 417 -4.45 -14.12 -9.47
N LEU A 418 -4.47 -13.66 -8.22
CA LEU A 418 -5.08 -12.40 -7.80
C LEU A 418 -3.97 -11.36 -7.62
N SER A 419 -3.98 -10.32 -8.46
CA SER A 419 -2.92 -9.32 -8.47
C SER A 419 -3.19 -8.16 -7.50
N ASP A 420 -2.25 -7.94 -6.58
CA ASP A 420 -2.14 -6.76 -5.72
C ASP A 420 -0.98 -5.83 -6.16
N ILE A 421 -0.56 -5.92 -7.43
CA ILE A 421 0.55 -5.15 -7.99
C ILE A 421 0.08 -4.31 -9.17
N ILE A 422 0.49 -3.04 -9.20
CA ILE A 422 0.21 -2.11 -10.28
C ILE A 422 0.69 -2.66 -11.63
N GLY A 423 -0.22 -2.69 -12.60
CA GLY A 423 0.04 -3.16 -13.97
C GLY A 423 0.03 -4.68 -14.14
N ASP A 424 -0.23 -5.45 -13.08
CA ASP A 424 -0.35 -6.91 -13.10
C ASP A 424 0.84 -7.72 -13.70
N PRO A 425 2.12 -7.34 -13.49
CA PRO A 425 3.26 -8.10 -14.01
C PRO A 425 3.41 -9.47 -13.33
N LEU A 426 3.11 -10.55 -14.07
CA LEU A 426 3.09 -11.91 -13.53
C LEU A 426 4.44 -12.37 -12.93
N ASP A 427 5.57 -11.90 -13.46
CA ASP A 427 6.91 -12.26 -12.98
C ASP A 427 7.32 -11.53 -11.69
N PHE A 428 6.56 -10.51 -11.30
CA PHE A 428 6.70 -9.76 -10.06
C PHE A 428 5.75 -10.28 -8.97
N ILE A 429 4.53 -10.69 -9.33
CA ILE A 429 3.56 -11.25 -8.39
C ILE A 429 4.16 -12.49 -7.73
N ALA A 430 4.35 -12.42 -6.41
CA ALA A 430 5.04 -13.44 -5.62
C ALA A 430 6.42 -13.87 -6.17
N CYS A 431 7.09 -13.00 -6.93
CA CYS A 431 8.33 -13.29 -7.67
C CYS A 431 8.19 -14.41 -8.73
N GLY A 432 7.01 -14.56 -9.33
CA GLY A 432 6.75 -15.40 -10.50
C GLY A 432 7.12 -16.88 -10.32
N PRO A 433 6.59 -17.61 -9.32
CA PRO A 433 6.97 -19.00 -9.08
C PRO A 433 6.59 -19.95 -10.22
N THR A 434 5.59 -19.59 -11.02
CA THR A 434 5.08 -20.33 -12.19
C THR A 434 5.32 -19.60 -13.50
N VAL A 435 6.21 -18.60 -13.49
CA VAL A 435 6.54 -17.75 -14.64
C VAL A 435 8.01 -17.89 -14.95
N LYS A 436 8.37 -17.89 -16.24
CA LYS A 436 9.76 -17.96 -16.67
C LYS A 436 10.57 -16.81 -16.06
N ASN A 437 11.69 -17.13 -15.41
CA ASN A 437 12.59 -16.12 -14.89
C ASN A 437 13.27 -15.36 -16.05
N ALA A 438 13.07 -14.05 -16.10
CA ALA A 438 13.74 -13.17 -17.06
C ALA A 438 15.09 -12.65 -16.54
N CYS A 439 15.34 -12.71 -15.22
CA CYS A 439 16.59 -12.26 -14.62
C CYS A 439 17.67 -13.32 -14.78
N THR A 440 18.92 -12.87 -14.95
CA THR A 440 20.08 -13.75 -14.95
C THR A 440 20.82 -13.71 -13.62
N LEU A 441 21.80 -14.61 -13.45
CA LEU A 441 22.65 -14.62 -12.27
C LEU A 441 23.53 -13.35 -12.23
N GLU A 442 23.97 -12.89 -13.39
CA GLU A 442 24.73 -11.65 -13.56
C GLU A 442 23.93 -10.41 -13.12
N ASP A 443 22.61 -10.42 -13.33
CA ASP A 443 21.76 -9.34 -12.82
C ASP A 443 21.80 -9.31 -11.29
N SER A 444 21.73 -10.48 -10.64
CA SER A 444 21.77 -10.59 -9.18
C SER A 444 23.12 -10.18 -8.61
N THR A 445 24.23 -10.57 -9.25
CA THR A 445 25.56 -10.14 -8.80
C THR A 445 25.77 -8.65 -8.98
N ARG A 446 25.32 -8.08 -10.10
CA ARG A 446 25.34 -6.62 -10.33
C ARG A 446 24.56 -5.86 -9.26
N VAL A 447 23.38 -6.34 -8.86
CA VAL A 447 22.60 -5.71 -7.78
C VAL A 447 23.38 -5.67 -6.47
N LEU A 448 24.03 -6.78 -6.09
CA LEU A 448 24.81 -6.85 -4.86
C LEU A 448 26.04 -5.94 -4.87
N ASP A 449 26.66 -5.75 -6.05
CA ASP A 449 27.77 -4.82 -6.27
C ASP A 449 27.31 -3.35 -6.24
N GLU A 450 26.21 -3.01 -6.91
CA GLU A 450 25.62 -1.66 -6.92
C GLU A 450 25.26 -1.18 -5.50
N LEU A 451 24.78 -2.10 -4.67
CA LEU A 451 24.47 -1.85 -3.26
C LEU A 451 25.72 -1.82 -2.36
N ASN A 452 26.90 -2.16 -2.90
CA ASN A 452 28.17 -2.26 -2.17
C ASN A 452 28.13 -3.23 -0.98
N ILE A 453 27.37 -4.33 -1.10
CA ILE A 453 27.17 -5.29 0.01
C ILE A 453 27.81 -6.65 -0.22
N TRP A 454 28.46 -6.88 -1.37
CA TRP A 454 29.04 -8.19 -1.73
C TRP A 454 29.91 -8.82 -0.64
N SER A 455 30.74 -8.03 0.03
CA SER A 455 31.62 -8.49 1.11
C SER A 455 30.89 -8.80 2.43
N SER A 456 29.63 -8.38 2.56
CA SER A 456 28.83 -8.45 3.78
C SER A 456 27.67 -9.46 3.68
N ILE A 457 27.46 -10.09 2.52
CA ILE A 457 26.41 -11.11 2.36
C ILE A 457 26.76 -12.38 3.16
N PRO A 458 25.77 -13.17 3.59
CA PRO A 458 26.02 -14.46 4.25
C PRO A 458 26.88 -15.39 3.39
N GLN A 459 27.79 -16.14 4.04
CA GLN A 459 28.71 -17.03 3.34
C GLN A 459 27.99 -18.14 2.56
N SER A 460 26.86 -18.64 3.08
CA SER A 460 26.00 -19.62 2.40
C SER A 460 25.46 -19.09 1.07
N VAL A 461 25.07 -17.81 1.03
CA VAL A 461 24.60 -17.13 -0.20
C VAL A 461 25.74 -16.96 -1.19
N ASN A 462 26.91 -16.51 -0.74
CA ASN A 462 28.08 -16.37 -1.61
C ASN A 462 28.48 -17.71 -2.25
N LYS A 463 28.45 -18.79 -1.47
CA LYS A 463 28.72 -20.15 -1.93
C LYS A 463 27.70 -20.58 -2.99
N LEU A 464 26.40 -20.41 -2.72
CA LEU A 464 25.33 -20.74 -3.66
C LEU A 464 25.50 -20.01 -5.00
N LEU A 465 25.70 -18.69 -4.98
CA LEU A 465 25.84 -17.89 -6.21
C LEU A 465 27.04 -18.32 -7.06
N LYS A 466 28.15 -18.72 -6.43
CA LYS A 466 29.33 -19.26 -7.15
C LYS A 466 29.05 -20.63 -7.76
N GLU A 467 28.36 -21.51 -7.03
CA GLU A 467 27.98 -22.83 -7.52
C GLU A 467 27.02 -22.74 -8.72
N GLU A 468 26.01 -21.87 -8.63
CA GLU A 468 25.08 -21.61 -9.73
C GLU A 468 25.77 -21.01 -10.96
N HIS A 469 26.78 -20.15 -10.76
CA HIS A 469 27.58 -19.62 -11.87
C HIS A 469 28.30 -20.74 -12.63
N ASN A 470 28.93 -21.67 -11.90
CA ASN A 470 29.66 -22.78 -12.51
C ASN A 470 28.73 -23.74 -13.27
N LYS A 471 27.58 -24.10 -12.70
CA LYS A 471 26.59 -24.98 -13.38
C LYS A 471 26.12 -24.41 -14.72
N ARG A 472 25.90 -23.10 -14.79
CA ARG A 472 25.45 -22.43 -16.03
C ARG A 472 26.54 -22.42 -17.11
N LEU A 473 27.82 -22.32 -16.73
CA LEU A 473 28.94 -22.46 -17.67
C LEU A 473 29.05 -23.88 -18.25
N GLU A 474 28.67 -24.89 -17.49
CA GLU A 474 28.64 -26.31 -17.91
C GLU A 474 27.46 -26.64 -18.84
N GLY A 475 26.58 -25.66 -19.13
CA GLY A 475 25.52 -25.80 -20.14
C GLY A 475 24.24 -26.43 -19.63
N ASP A 476 24.01 -26.48 -18.30
CA ASP A 476 22.73 -26.91 -17.72
C ASP A 476 21.62 -25.92 -18.15
N ARG A 477 20.83 -26.33 -19.15
CA ARG A 477 19.72 -25.54 -19.66
C ARG A 477 18.44 -25.98 -18.95
N GLU A 478 17.72 -25.01 -18.41
CA GLU A 478 16.38 -25.26 -17.87
C GLU A 478 15.47 -25.88 -18.92
N ASN A 479 15.04 -27.12 -18.67
CA ASN A 479 14.14 -27.86 -19.54
C ASN A 479 12.73 -27.92 -18.93
N VAL A 480 12.08 -26.76 -18.82
CA VAL A 480 10.67 -26.68 -18.40
C VAL A 480 9.80 -26.63 -19.65
N ASN A 481 8.83 -27.54 -19.75
CA ASN A 481 7.84 -27.48 -20.82
C ASN A 481 6.74 -26.46 -20.47
N TRP A 482 6.95 -25.22 -20.88
CA TRP A 482 6.01 -24.12 -20.61
C TRP A 482 4.63 -24.29 -21.25
N SER A 483 4.46 -25.21 -22.21
CA SER A 483 3.12 -25.52 -22.75
C SER A 483 2.20 -26.23 -21.74
N LEU A 484 2.78 -26.79 -20.66
CA LEU A 484 2.04 -27.41 -19.56
C LEU A 484 1.63 -26.41 -18.48
N VAL A 485 2.05 -25.14 -18.59
CA VAL A 485 1.83 -24.12 -17.57
C VAL A 485 0.86 -23.06 -18.09
N GLN A 486 -0.33 -23.00 -17.51
CA GLN A 486 -1.30 -21.93 -17.72
C GLN A 486 -1.27 -20.98 -16.52
N ASN A 487 -1.05 -19.69 -16.77
CA ASN A 487 -1.17 -18.64 -15.76
C ASN A 487 -2.41 -17.80 -16.07
N VAL A 488 -3.36 -17.77 -15.14
CA VAL A 488 -4.65 -17.10 -15.28
C VAL A 488 -4.73 -15.99 -14.24
N LEU A 489 -4.78 -14.75 -14.70
CA LEU A 489 -5.12 -13.61 -13.86
C LEU A 489 -6.63 -13.67 -13.60
N VAL A 490 -7.02 -14.10 -12.40
CA VAL A 490 -8.43 -14.25 -12.04
C VAL A 490 -9.07 -12.92 -11.67
N GLY A 491 -8.30 -11.99 -11.08
CA GLY A 491 -8.76 -10.65 -10.76
C GLY A 491 -7.61 -9.67 -10.56
N SER A 492 -7.89 -8.39 -10.77
CA SER A 492 -6.97 -7.28 -10.50
C SER A 492 -7.71 -5.98 -10.20
N ASN A 493 -6.95 -4.90 -9.96
CA ASN A 493 -7.53 -3.58 -9.73
C ASN A 493 -8.38 -3.11 -10.92
N LYS A 494 -7.98 -3.52 -12.13
CA LYS A 494 -8.69 -3.21 -13.36
C LYS A 494 -10.10 -3.81 -13.36
N SER A 495 -10.26 -5.08 -13.02
CA SER A 495 -11.59 -5.72 -12.98
C SER A 495 -12.50 -5.08 -11.94
N ALA A 496 -11.95 -4.70 -10.77
CA ALA A 496 -12.72 -3.97 -9.74
C ALA A 496 -13.16 -2.58 -10.23
N CYS A 497 -12.27 -1.83 -10.91
CA CYS A 497 -12.62 -0.53 -11.49
C CYS A 497 -13.68 -0.66 -12.60
N GLU A 498 -13.61 -1.69 -13.44
CA GLU A 498 -14.61 -1.96 -14.48
C GLU A 498 -15.99 -2.24 -13.86
N ALA A 499 -16.05 -3.03 -12.78
CA ALA A 499 -17.28 -3.26 -12.02
C ALA A 499 -17.83 -1.97 -11.39
N ALA A 500 -16.97 -1.11 -10.82
CA ALA A 500 -17.37 0.21 -10.32
C ALA A 500 -17.96 1.12 -11.43
N CYS A 501 -17.37 1.11 -12.63
CA CYS A 501 -17.92 1.82 -13.79
C CYS A 501 -19.30 1.28 -14.21
N ALA A 502 -19.48 -0.04 -14.20
CA ALA A 502 -20.78 -0.66 -14.48
C ALA A 502 -21.82 -0.28 -13.40
N ARG A 503 -21.42 -0.30 -12.13
CA ARG A 503 -22.30 0.06 -11.00
C ARG A 503 -22.75 1.51 -11.06
N SER A 504 -21.82 2.43 -11.27
CA SER A 504 -22.13 3.86 -11.39
C SER A 504 -23.08 4.15 -12.55
N SER A 505 -22.93 3.44 -13.68
CA SER A 505 -23.89 3.50 -14.79
C SER A 505 -25.29 3.08 -14.36
N SER A 506 -25.42 1.97 -13.62
CA SER A 506 -26.71 1.47 -13.10
C SER A 506 -27.38 2.43 -12.12
N LEU A 507 -26.59 3.25 -11.42
CA LEU A 507 -27.08 4.28 -10.49
C LEU A 507 -27.43 5.60 -11.18
N GLY A 508 -27.22 5.72 -12.49
CA GLY A 508 -27.60 6.89 -13.29
C GLY A 508 -26.50 7.91 -13.55
N TYR A 509 -25.24 7.58 -13.28
CA TYR A 509 -24.07 8.41 -13.63
C TYR A 509 -23.49 8.01 -15.00
N LEU A 510 -22.70 8.90 -15.60
CA LEU A 510 -21.82 8.55 -16.71
C LEU A 510 -20.41 8.23 -16.17
N PRO A 511 -19.92 6.99 -16.32
CA PRO A 511 -18.61 6.60 -15.78
C PRO A 511 -17.46 7.07 -16.67
N TYR A 512 -16.31 7.34 -16.05
CA TYR A 512 -15.03 7.49 -16.73
C TYR A 512 -13.93 6.77 -15.95
N LEU A 513 -13.27 5.80 -16.57
CA LEU A 513 -12.12 5.12 -15.97
C LEU A 513 -10.85 5.94 -16.21
N LEU A 514 -10.39 6.65 -15.17
CA LEU A 514 -9.23 7.54 -15.26
C LEU A 514 -7.91 6.77 -15.40
N SER A 515 -7.67 5.82 -14.50
CA SER A 515 -6.45 5.01 -14.43
C SER A 515 -6.64 3.84 -13.46
N THR A 516 -5.94 2.73 -13.69
CA THR A 516 -5.82 1.59 -12.74
C THR A 516 -4.40 1.49 -12.17
N GLN A 517 -3.63 2.58 -12.31
CA GLN A 517 -2.21 2.68 -11.95
C GLN A 517 -1.95 4.03 -11.25
N VAL A 518 -2.85 4.46 -10.37
CA VAL A 518 -2.63 5.65 -9.56
C VAL A 518 -1.53 5.37 -8.55
N GLU A 519 -0.47 6.18 -8.60
CA GLU A 519 0.66 6.14 -7.69
C GLU A 519 0.96 7.57 -7.20
N GLY A 520 1.62 7.68 -6.04
CA GLY A 520 2.09 8.96 -5.53
C GLY A 520 1.88 9.10 -4.03
N GLU A 521 2.11 10.31 -3.55
CA GLU A 521 1.83 10.69 -2.16
C GLU A 521 0.32 10.93 -2.00
N ALA A 522 -0.28 10.33 -0.97
CA ALA A 522 -1.72 10.28 -0.76
C ALA A 522 -2.37 11.68 -0.72
N GLN A 523 -1.78 12.64 -0.01
CA GLN A 523 -2.35 13.99 0.09
C GLN A 523 -2.32 14.72 -1.26
N ASP A 524 -1.24 14.55 -2.03
CA ASP A 524 -1.13 15.13 -3.37
C ASP A 524 -2.18 14.54 -4.34
N VAL A 525 -2.39 13.22 -4.29
CA VAL A 525 -3.42 12.52 -5.07
C VAL A 525 -4.83 12.97 -4.66
N GLY A 526 -5.11 13.13 -3.37
CA GLY A 526 -6.39 13.69 -2.89
C GLY A 526 -6.67 15.09 -3.45
N ARG A 527 -5.66 15.97 -3.46
CA ARG A 527 -5.77 17.33 -4.04
C ARG A 527 -5.93 17.32 -5.56
N MET A 528 -5.38 16.31 -6.25
CA MET A 528 -5.57 16.12 -7.69
C MET A 528 -7.04 15.89 -8.02
N TYR A 529 -7.73 14.98 -7.31
CA TYR A 529 -9.13 14.65 -7.59
C TYR A 529 -10.04 15.86 -7.48
N ILE A 530 -9.80 16.74 -6.49
CA ILE A 530 -10.58 17.98 -6.38
C ILE A 530 -10.23 18.98 -7.49
N SER A 531 -8.95 19.08 -7.86
CA SER A 531 -8.54 19.90 -9.01
C SER A 531 -9.20 19.40 -10.30
N LEU A 532 -9.38 18.08 -10.45
CA LEU A 532 -10.11 17.48 -11.55
C LEU A 532 -11.61 17.79 -11.49
N ALA A 533 -12.24 17.66 -10.33
CA ALA A 533 -13.64 18.03 -10.13
C ALA A 533 -13.91 19.48 -10.51
N LYS A 534 -13.02 20.40 -10.10
CA LYS A 534 -13.07 21.81 -10.49
C LYS A 534 -12.94 22.00 -12.00
N TYR A 535 -12.03 21.28 -12.65
CA TYR A 535 -11.84 21.38 -14.10
C TYR A 535 -13.08 20.94 -14.89
N ILE A 536 -13.68 19.82 -14.47
CA ILE A 536 -14.91 19.30 -15.07
C ILE A 536 -16.07 20.27 -14.84
N SER A 537 -16.25 20.74 -13.60
CA SER A 537 -17.33 21.67 -13.23
C SER A 537 -17.22 23.03 -13.93
N LEU A 538 -16.00 23.56 -14.10
CA LEU A 538 -15.78 24.80 -14.86
C LEU A 538 -16.09 24.61 -16.34
N GLY A 539 -15.78 23.46 -16.92
CA GLY A 539 -16.07 23.14 -18.33
C GLY A 539 -17.55 23.20 -18.69
N LEU A 540 -18.46 23.10 -17.70
CA LEU A 540 -19.91 23.22 -17.90
C LEU A 540 -20.42 24.66 -17.97
N LYS A 541 -19.60 25.68 -17.68
CA LYS A 541 -20.06 27.09 -17.74
C LYS A 541 -19.93 27.65 -19.16
N GLU A 542 -20.92 28.41 -19.61
CA GLU A 542 -20.85 29.13 -20.89
C GLU A 542 -19.87 30.32 -20.85
N SER A 543 -19.64 30.91 -19.67
CA SER A 543 -18.84 32.12 -19.46
C SER A 543 -17.59 31.87 -18.59
N VAL A 544 -16.77 30.86 -18.92
CA VAL A 544 -15.51 30.60 -18.22
C VAL A 544 -14.45 31.62 -18.62
N GLN A 545 -13.70 32.14 -17.63
CA GLN A 545 -12.41 32.79 -17.91
C GLN A 545 -11.44 31.72 -18.44
N LYS A 546 -11.17 31.73 -19.75
CA LYS A 546 -10.31 30.73 -20.44
C LYS A 546 -8.96 30.55 -19.76
N GLU A 547 -8.47 31.58 -19.09
CA GLU A 547 -7.22 31.59 -18.33
C GLU A 547 -7.24 30.62 -17.14
N GLU A 548 -8.30 30.62 -16.32
CA GLU A 548 -8.41 29.74 -15.14
C GLU A 548 -8.46 28.27 -15.54
N LEU A 549 -9.25 27.96 -16.57
CA LEU A 549 -9.35 26.61 -17.13
C LEU A 549 -7.99 26.14 -17.69
N SER A 550 -7.28 27.02 -18.41
CA SER A 550 -5.96 26.73 -18.98
C SER A 550 -4.91 26.46 -17.91
N ASP A 551 -4.92 27.22 -16.81
CA ASP A 551 -3.95 27.03 -15.73
C ASP A 551 -4.21 25.75 -14.94
N LEU A 552 -5.49 25.40 -14.74
CA LEU A 552 -5.87 24.14 -14.13
C LEU A 552 -5.51 22.93 -15.01
N GLU A 553 -5.73 23.05 -16.33
CA GLU A 553 -5.28 22.05 -17.31
C GLU A 553 -3.76 21.85 -17.24
N LYS A 554 -2.97 22.94 -17.28
CA LYS A 554 -1.51 22.86 -17.15
C LYS A 554 -1.10 22.18 -15.85
N LYS A 555 -1.77 22.45 -14.73
CA LYS A 555 -1.49 21.82 -13.45
C LYS A 555 -1.77 20.30 -13.51
N LEU A 556 -2.93 19.90 -14.01
CA LEU A 556 -3.34 18.49 -14.14
C LEU A 556 -2.39 17.71 -15.08
N VAL A 557 -1.98 18.31 -16.19
CA VAL A 557 -1.04 17.72 -17.15
C VAL A 557 0.38 17.64 -16.60
N ASN A 558 0.91 18.76 -16.07
CA ASN A 558 2.32 18.83 -15.70
C ASN A 558 2.63 18.12 -14.38
N THR A 559 1.76 18.28 -13.39
CA THR A 559 1.95 17.73 -12.04
C THR A 559 1.46 16.29 -11.96
N PHE A 560 0.27 16.00 -12.48
CA PHE A 560 -0.41 14.72 -12.28
C PHE A 560 -0.44 13.82 -13.52
N LYS A 561 0.20 14.26 -14.63
CA LYS A 561 0.36 13.48 -15.87
C LYS A 561 -0.95 13.02 -16.51
N ILE A 562 -2.06 13.70 -16.22
CA ILE A 562 -3.33 13.48 -16.93
C ILE A 562 -3.24 14.15 -18.29
N THR A 563 -3.44 13.41 -19.38
CA THR A 563 -3.31 14.00 -20.73
C THR A 563 -4.43 14.99 -21.02
N THR A 564 -4.13 16.01 -21.85
CA THR A 564 -5.15 16.98 -22.32
C THR A 564 -6.33 16.28 -23.01
N GLU A 565 -6.09 15.16 -23.69
CA GLU A 565 -7.14 14.35 -24.32
C GLU A 565 -8.13 13.81 -23.28
N LYS A 566 -7.65 13.13 -22.23
CA LYS A 566 -8.49 12.62 -21.14
C LYS A 566 -9.29 13.75 -20.46
N LEU A 567 -8.65 14.90 -20.23
CA LEU A 567 -9.30 16.06 -19.65
C LEU A 567 -10.49 16.54 -20.50
N ARG A 568 -10.31 16.65 -21.82
CA ARG A 568 -11.38 17.03 -22.75
C ARG A 568 -12.49 15.98 -22.82
N GLU A 569 -12.16 14.70 -22.82
CA GLU A 569 -13.14 13.62 -22.79
C GLU A 569 -14.05 13.72 -21.56
N MET A 570 -13.49 13.99 -20.38
CA MET A 570 -14.26 14.15 -19.15
C MET A 570 -15.18 15.39 -19.19
N GLN A 571 -14.77 16.49 -19.84
CA GLN A 571 -15.65 17.64 -20.06
C GLN A 571 -16.80 17.33 -21.02
N VAL A 572 -16.53 16.62 -22.12
CA VAL A 572 -17.55 16.17 -23.06
C VAL A 572 -18.55 15.25 -22.35
N LEU A 573 -18.05 14.32 -21.54
CA LEU A 573 -18.88 13.40 -20.76
C LEU A 573 -19.76 14.16 -19.76
N ALA A 574 -19.24 15.19 -19.09
CA ALA A 574 -20.03 16.03 -18.20
C ALA A 574 -21.13 16.80 -18.95
N GLN A 575 -20.84 17.35 -20.13
CA GLN A 575 -21.84 18.00 -20.96
C GLN A 575 -22.92 17.01 -21.42
N GLN A 576 -22.54 15.78 -21.75
CA GLN A 576 -23.47 14.70 -22.07
C GLN A 576 -24.35 14.32 -20.87
N ALA A 577 -23.79 14.31 -19.65
CA ALA A 577 -24.57 14.02 -18.45
C ALA A 577 -25.72 15.03 -18.27
N VAL A 578 -25.43 16.33 -18.47
CA VAL A 578 -26.43 17.41 -18.46
C VAL A 578 -27.50 17.18 -19.54
N THR A 579 -27.10 16.99 -20.80
CA THR A 579 -28.05 16.92 -21.92
C THR A 579 -28.89 15.64 -21.95
N SER A 580 -28.41 14.56 -21.33
CA SER A 580 -29.11 13.28 -21.24
C SER A 580 -29.87 13.06 -19.92
N GLY A 581 -29.92 14.07 -19.05
CA GLY A 581 -30.64 13.99 -17.76
C GLY A 581 -30.06 12.96 -16.79
N LYS A 582 -28.74 12.69 -16.89
CA LYS A 582 -28.03 11.82 -15.94
C LYS A 582 -27.74 12.58 -14.65
N LYS A 583 -27.50 11.85 -13.56
CA LYS A 583 -27.17 12.45 -12.25
C LYS A 583 -25.87 13.27 -12.29
N GLY A 584 -24.94 12.88 -13.15
CA GLY A 584 -23.65 13.53 -13.31
C GLY A 584 -22.59 12.55 -13.83
N VAL A 585 -21.33 12.83 -13.49
CA VAL A 585 -20.17 12.03 -13.89
C VAL A 585 -19.60 11.29 -12.69
N CYS A 586 -19.20 10.04 -12.90
CA CYS A 586 -18.47 9.22 -11.93
C CYS A 586 -17.07 8.93 -12.48
N ILE A 587 -16.04 9.57 -11.93
CA ILE A 587 -14.65 9.24 -12.25
C ILE A 587 -14.23 8.09 -11.33
N VAL A 588 -13.85 6.96 -11.94
CA VAL A 588 -13.31 5.79 -11.25
C VAL A 588 -11.82 5.72 -11.52
N ALA A 589 -11.04 5.42 -10.50
CA ALA A 589 -9.64 5.05 -10.66
C ALA A 589 -9.23 4.03 -9.59
N GLY A 590 -8.05 3.44 -9.75
CA GLY A 590 -7.44 2.61 -8.74
C GLY A 590 -5.93 2.55 -8.88
N GLY A 591 -5.28 1.97 -7.88
CA GLY A 591 -3.83 1.94 -7.75
C GLY A 591 -3.44 1.81 -6.29
N GLU A 592 -2.22 2.22 -5.95
CA GLU A 592 -1.68 2.10 -4.58
C GLU A 592 -0.90 3.38 -4.27
N THR A 593 -1.39 4.17 -3.33
CA THR A 593 -0.70 5.40 -2.90
C THR A 593 0.18 5.17 -1.67
N THR A 594 1.01 6.16 -1.34
CA THR A 594 1.92 6.10 -0.19
C THR A 594 1.74 7.29 0.72
N VAL A 595 2.03 7.09 2.01
CA VAL A 595 2.00 8.15 3.03
C VAL A 595 3.43 8.43 3.50
N ILE A 596 3.79 9.70 3.55
CA ILE A 596 5.01 10.13 4.24
C ILE A 596 4.67 10.31 5.72
N VAL A 597 5.03 9.33 6.53
CA VAL A 597 4.76 9.34 7.98
C VAL A 597 5.68 10.35 8.68
N LYS A 598 5.07 11.39 9.24
CA LYS A 598 5.72 12.50 9.97
C LYS A 598 5.37 12.51 11.45
N GLY A 599 4.15 12.05 11.80
CA GLY A 599 3.62 12.02 13.15
C GLY A 599 3.53 10.62 13.76
N LYS A 600 2.83 10.54 14.90
CA LYS A 600 2.52 9.29 15.63
C LYS A 600 1.02 8.96 15.60
N GLY A 601 0.25 9.65 14.77
CA GLY A 601 -1.17 9.42 14.61
C GLY A 601 -1.48 8.06 14.01
N ILE A 602 -2.77 7.72 14.02
CA ILE A 602 -3.30 6.52 13.36
C ILE A 602 -4.10 6.98 12.14
N GLY A 603 -3.85 6.34 11.00
CA GLY A 603 -4.51 6.65 9.74
C GLY A 603 -4.01 5.72 8.64
N GLY A 604 -4.35 6.06 7.41
CA GLY A 604 -3.90 5.34 6.22
C GLY A 604 -3.95 6.22 4.98
N ARG A 605 -3.45 5.68 3.87
CA ARG A 605 -3.30 6.41 2.61
C ARG A 605 -4.65 6.83 2.04
N ASN A 606 -5.67 5.99 2.16
CA ASN A 606 -7.01 6.29 1.65
C ASN A 606 -7.70 7.36 2.49
N GLN A 607 -7.55 7.28 3.81
CA GLN A 607 -8.03 8.32 4.73
C GLN A 607 -7.29 9.64 4.54
N GLU A 608 -5.97 9.63 4.32
CA GLU A 608 -5.20 10.86 4.01
C GLU A 608 -5.57 11.46 2.65
N MET A 609 -5.79 10.64 1.62
CA MET A 609 -6.35 11.09 0.33
C MET A 609 -7.68 11.81 0.54
N ALA A 610 -8.62 11.18 1.26
CA ALA A 610 -9.94 11.74 1.51
C ALA A 610 -9.85 13.06 2.30
N VAL A 611 -9.10 13.12 3.39
CA VAL A 611 -8.96 14.33 4.21
C VAL A 611 -8.25 15.47 3.45
N ALA A 612 -7.23 15.15 2.65
CA ALA A 612 -6.57 16.14 1.80
C ALA A 612 -7.49 16.67 0.70
N ALA A 613 -8.35 15.80 0.14
CA ALA A 613 -9.41 16.20 -0.78
C ALA A 613 -10.39 17.17 -0.10
N ALA A 614 -10.86 16.87 1.11
CA ALA A 614 -11.76 17.78 1.86
C ALA A 614 -11.16 19.19 2.06
N LEU A 615 -9.88 19.28 2.45
CA LEU A 615 -9.18 20.57 2.57
C LEU A 615 -9.09 21.32 1.24
N GLN A 616 -8.89 20.60 0.14
CA GLN A 616 -8.82 21.19 -1.18
C GLN A 616 -10.18 21.66 -1.68
N LEU A 617 -11.25 20.93 -1.34
CA LEU A 617 -12.61 21.20 -1.77
C LEU A 617 -13.07 22.56 -1.23
N GLU A 618 -12.87 22.83 0.06
CA GLU A 618 -13.22 24.13 0.64
C GLU A 618 -12.40 25.29 0.05
N ASN A 619 -11.10 25.08 -0.18
CA ASN A 619 -10.24 26.10 -0.77
C ASN A 619 -10.63 26.44 -2.22
N GLN A 620 -11.05 25.44 -3.00
CA GLN A 620 -11.41 25.62 -4.40
C GLN A 620 -12.87 26.01 -4.61
N PHE A 621 -13.72 25.73 -3.63
CA PHE A 621 -15.15 26.01 -3.64
C PHE A 621 -15.64 26.70 -2.35
N PRO A 622 -15.13 27.89 -2.00
CA PRO A 622 -15.39 28.54 -0.71
C PRO A 622 -16.85 28.97 -0.46
N ASN A 623 -17.75 28.81 -1.45
CA ASN A 623 -19.16 29.20 -1.39
C ASN A 623 -20.15 28.02 -1.47
N LEU A 624 -19.68 26.77 -1.56
CA LEU A 624 -20.54 25.58 -1.75
C LEU A 624 -21.36 25.19 -0.49
N GLY A 625 -21.14 25.81 0.66
CA GLY A 625 -21.87 25.55 1.92
C GLY A 625 -22.64 26.75 2.49
N LYS A 626 -22.79 27.85 1.75
CA LYS A 626 -23.61 29.00 2.19
C LYS A 626 -25.02 28.88 1.62
N VAL A 627 -25.93 28.38 2.46
CA VAL A 627 -27.38 28.41 2.21
C VAL A 627 -27.83 29.85 1.91
N HIS A 628 -28.51 29.99 0.78
CA HIS A 628 -29.26 31.14 0.29
C HIS A 628 -28.45 32.38 -0.12
N GLY A 629 -28.22 32.49 -1.44
CA GLY A 629 -28.08 33.78 -2.10
C GLY A 629 -26.65 34.23 -2.41
N SER A 630 -25.85 33.39 -3.08
CA SER A 630 -24.83 33.78 -4.08
C SER A 630 -23.85 32.63 -4.35
N SER A 631 -24.31 31.52 -4.92
CA SER A 631 -23.40 30.56 -5.54
C SER A 631 -22.80 31.20 -6.79
N GLN A 632 -21.47 31.36 -6.84
CA GLN A 632 -20.73 31.74 -8.07
C GLN A 632 -20.59 30.56 -9.05
N LEU A 633 -21.19 29.41 -8.76
CA LEU A 633 -21.38 28.29 -9.67
C LEU A 633 -22.83 28.31 -10.19
N PRO A 634 -23.04 28.40 -11.52
CA PRO A 634 -24.38 28.41 -12.12
C PRO A 634 -25.06 27.03 -12.14
N VAL A 635 -24.34 25.96 -11.80
CA VAL A 635 -24.88 24.60 -11.61
C VAL A 635 -24.58 24.18 -10.17
N PRO A 636 -25.57 23.74 -9.37
CA PRO A 636 -25.32 23.06 -8.10
C PRO A 636 -24.45 21.83 -8.40
N THR A 637 -23.17 21.91 -8.06
CA THR A 637 -22.20 20.84 -8.32
C THR A 637 -21.80 20.29 -6.97
N ASN A 638 -22.43 19.19 -6.59
CA ASN A 638 -22.04 18.44 -5.41
C ASN A 638 -20.90 17.51 -5.81
N VAL A 639 -19.87 17.49 -4.99
CA VAL A 639 -18.67 16.69 -5.21
C VAL A 639 -18.49 15.77 -4.01
N VAL A 640 -18.45 14.47 -4.28
CA VAL A 640 -18.12 13.45 -3.29
C VAL A 640 -16.89 12.69 -3.76
N PHE A 641 -15.96 12.46 -2.84
CA PHE A 641 -14.77 11.67 -3.09
C PHE A 641 -14.66 10.55 -2.05
N LEU A 642 -14.57 9.32 -2.54
CA LEU A 642 -14.31 8.12 -1.74
C LEU A 642 -12.98 7.52 -2.19
N ALA A 643 -12.13 7.18 -1.23
CA ALA A 643 -10.97 6.32 -1.45
C ALA A 643 -10.98 5.21 -0.40
N ALA A 644 -10.78 3.96 -0.82
CA ALA A 644 -10.73 2.82 0.09
C ALA A 644 -9.95 1.63 -0.49
N GLY A 645 -9.30 0.88 0.41
CA GLY A 645 -8.57 -0.35 0.14
C GLY A 645 -9.52 -1.54 0.00
N THR A 646 -9.34 -2.32 -1.05
CA THR A 646 -10.22 -3.46 -1.36
C THR A 646 -10.09 -4.62 -0.38
N ASP A 647 -9.04 -4.68 0.44
CA ASP A 647 -8.89 -5.65 1.53
C ASP A 647 -9.66 -5.29 2.79
N GLY A 648 -10.20 -4.07 2.84
CA GLY A 648 -10.95 -3.53 3.96
C GLY A 648 -10.10 -2.86 5.02
N ILE A 649 -8.80 -2.66 4.76
CA ILE A 649 -7.82 -2.14 5.73
C ILE A 649 -7.01 -1.01 5.09
N ASP A 650 -6.91 0.13 5.78
CA ASP A 650 -6.16 1.30 5.35
C ASP A 650 -5.19 1.76 6.45
N GLY A 651 -3.98 1.21 6.42
CA GLY A 651 -2.99 1.42 7.49
C GLY A 651 -3.26 0.54 8.72
N PRO A 652 -2.70 0.85 9.90
CA PRO A 652 -2.83 0.03 11.09
C PRO A 652 -4.15 0.28 11.85
N ASN A 653 -5.28 0.23 11.15
CA ASN A 653 -6.62 0.46 11.71
C ASN A 653 -7.70 -0.32 10.92
N PRO A 654 -8.91 -0.52 11.48
CA PRO A 654 -9.94 -1.36 10.85
C PRO A 654 -10.74 -0.67 9.75
N ALA A 655 -10.44 0.60 9.39
CA ALA A 655 -11.13 1.26 8.29
C ALA A 655 -10.51 0.86 6.96
N ALA A 656 -11.33 0.74 5.93
CA ALA A 656 -10.90 0.57 4.55
C ALA A 656 -10.47 1.90 3.92
N GLY A 657 -10.93 3.03 4.45
CA GLY A 657 -10.65 4.34 3.88
C GLY A 657 -11.59 5.43 4.38
N GLY A 658 -11.80 6.43 3.54
CA GLY A 658 -12.64 7.59 3.84
C GLY A 658 -13.49 8.04 2.66
N VAL A 659 -14.63 8.63 2.97
CA VAL A 659 -15.50 9.32 2.01
C VAL A 659 -15.78 10.72 2.53
N ILE A 660 -15.67 11.72 1.65
CA ILE A 660 -15.87 13.12 1.98
C ILE A 660 -16.82 13.78 0.99
N SER A 661 -17.58 14.75 1.49
CA SER A 661 -18.41 15.69 0.73
C SER A 661 -18.01 17.13 1.08
N VAL A 662 -18.71 18.10 0.48
CA VAL A 662 -18.70 19.48 0.97
C VAL A 662 -19.20 19.49 2.43
N GLY A 663 -18.64 20.35 3.27
CA GLY A 663 -19.07 20.52 4.67
C GLY A 663 -18.12 19.92 5.71
N PHE A 664 -17.42 18.83 5.38
CA PHE A 664 -16.61 18.05 6.33
C PHE A 664 -15.72 18.87 7.30
N LYS A 665 -15.03 19.90 6.82
CA LYS A 665 -14.15 20.72 7.68
C LYS A 665 -14.95 21.68 8.57
N ALA A 666 -16.11 22.16 8.12
CA ALA A 666 -17.04 22.89 8.98
C ALA A 666 -17.57 21.97 10.08
N ASP A 667 -17.93 20.73 9.75
CA ASP A 667 -18.39 19.73 10.71
C ASP A 667 -17.29 19.36 11.72
N ALA A 668 -16.05 19.20 11.24
CA ALA A 668 -14.88 19.03 12.09
C ALA A 668 -14.67 20.23 13.04
N ALA A 669 -14.83 21.46 12.55
CA ALA A 669 -14.71 22.66 13.37
C ALA A 669 -15.81 22.75 14.44
N VAL A 670 -17.05 22.35 14.12
CA VAL A 670 -18.16 22.23 15.09
C VAL A 670 -17.83 21.20 16.17
N ALA A 671 -17.17 20.09 15.80
CA ALA A 671 -16.66 19.08 16.74
C ALA A 671 -15.40 19.53 17.51
N GLY A 672 -14.87 20.74 17.25
CA GLY A 672 -13.66 21.26 17.89
C GLY A 672 -12.35 20.63 17.38
N LEU A 673 -12.35 20.07 16.17
CA LEU A 673 -11.24 19.35 15.56
C LEU A 673 -10.59 20.18 14.45
N ASP A 674 -9.25 20.26 14.47
CA ASP A 674 -8.47 20.93 13.42
C ASP A 674 -7.99 19.93 12.36
N VAL A 675 -8.69 19.88 11.22
CA VAL A 675 -8.37 18.99 10.11
C VAL A 675 -6.91 19.09 9.65
N VAL A 676 -6.31 20.29 9.66
CA VAL A 676 -4.93 20.51 9.22
C VAL A 676 -3.94 19.92 10.22
N ASP A 677 -4.19 20.10 11.51
CA ASP A 677 -3.38 19.49 12.58
C ASP A 677 -3.39 17.96 12.47
N PHE A 678 -4.57 17.35 12.44
CA PHE A 678 -4.74 15.89 12.36
C PHE A 678 -4.04 15.31 11.12
N LEU A 679 -4.18 15.95 9.95
CA LEU A 679 -3.49 15.52 8.73
C LEU A 679 -1.96 15.67 8.85
N SER A 680 -1.47 16.74 9.49
CA SER A 680 -0.02 16.98 9.65
C SER A 680 0.67 15.95 10.55
N ARG A 681 -0.08 15.34 11.48
CA ARG A 681 0.41 14.31 12.42
C ARG A 681 -0.02 12.89 12.06
N ASN A 682 -0.52 12.67 10.83
CA ASN A 682 -0.98 11.39 10.28
C ASN A 682 -2.06 10.70 11.14
N ASP A 683 -2.99 11.47 11.71
CA ASP A 683 -4.03 10.99 12.64
C ASP A 683 -5.44 11.00 12.03
N THR A 684 -5.56 10.68 10.75
CA THR A 684 -6.82 10.78 10.00
C THR A 684 -7.90 9.80 10.46
N TYR A 685 -7.53 8.66 11.05
CA TYR A 685 -8.49 7.72 11.63
C TYR A 685 -9.22 8.33 12.81
N THR A 686 -8.48 8.94 13.74
CA THR A 686 -9.08 9.60 14.91
C THR A 686 -10.00 10.74 14.47
N LEU A 687 -9.56 11.57 13.51
CA LEU A 687 -10.37 12.65 12.96
C LEU A 687 -11.70 12.15 12.38
N LEU A 688 -11.63 11.24 11.42
CA LEU A 688 -12.81 10.74 10.71
C LEU A 688 -13.79 10.03 11.67
N SER A 689 -13.29 9.41 12.74
CA SER A 689 -14.12 8.65 13.69
C SER A 689 -14.97 9.55 14.58
N GLN A 690 -14.55 10.80 14.75
CA GLN A 690 -15.19 11.77 15.63
C GLN A 690 -16.12 12.72 14.86
N VAL A 691 -15.78 13.06 13.61
CA VAL A 691 -16.64 13.90 12.76
C VAL A 691 -17.89 13.11 12.34
N ASP A 692 -19.06 13.71 12.53
CA ASP A 692 -20.37 13.14 12.19
C ASP A 692 -20.57 11.68 12.64
N GLN A 693 -20.09 11.36 13.85
CA GLN A 693 -20.20 10.01 14.42
C GLN A 693 -19.59 8.91 13.53
N GLY A 694 -18.55 9.25 12.75
CA GLY A 694 -17.88 8.30 11.87
C GLY A 694 -18.53 8.11 10.51
N LEU A 695 -19.51 8.94 10.12
CA LEU A 695 -20.18 8.85 8.81
C LEU A 695 -19.20 8.92 7.62
N ASN A 696 -18.05 9.56 7.80
CA ASN A 696 -17.02 9.73 6.78
C ASN A 696 -16.01 8.55 6.74
N HIS A 697 -16.10 7.58 7.65
CA HIS A 697 -15.31 6.34 7.58
C HIS A 697 -15.90 5.35 6.60
N VAL A 698 -15.05 4.73 5.80
CA VAL A 698 -15.40 3.51 5.07
C VAL A 698 -14.98 2.32 5.92
N ILE A 699 -15.93 1.63 6.55
CA ILE A 699 -15.71 0.42 7.34
C ILE A 699 -16.37 -0.76 6.62
N THR A 700 -15.58 -1.73 6.17
CA THR A 700 -16.09 -2.94 5.49
C THR A 700 -15.86 -4.23 6.29
N GLY A 701 -14.98 -4.19 7.29
CA GLY A 701 -14.34 -5.41 7.81
C GLY A 701 -13.40 -6.02 6.77
N HIS A 702 -12.73 -7.13 7.10
CA HIS A 702 -11.77 -7.73 6.17
C HIS A 702 -12.49 -8.44 5.03
N THR A 703 -12.35 -7.95 3.80
CA THR A 703 -13.15 -8.41 2.65
C THR A 703 -12.77 -9.82 2.15
N GLY A 704 -11.57 -10.31 2.49
CA GLY A 704 -11.05 -11.58 1.97
C GLY A 704 -10.48 -11.52 0.55
N THR A 705 -10.32 -10.32 -0.01
CA THR A 705 -9.64 -10.06 -1.28
C THR A 705 -8.60 -8.95 -1.11
N ASN A 706 -7.75 -8.72 -2.11
CA ASN A 706 -6.89 -7.53 -2.18
C ASN A 706 -6.44 -7.31 -3.62
N VAL A 707 -6.90 -6.21 -4.20
CA VAL A 707 -6.48 -5.69 -5.51
C VAL A 707 -6.17 -4.20 -5.43
N MET A 708 -5.51 -3.77 -4.34
CA MET A 708 -5.12 -2.38 -4.04
C MET A 708 -6.31 -1.45 -3.72
N ASP A 709 -6.18 -0.14 -3.99
CA ASP A 709 -7.18 0.89 -3.69
C ASP A 709 -8.13 1.17 -4.86
N ILE A 710 -9.35 1.58 -4.54
CA ILE A 710 -10.35 2.12 -5.47
C ILE A 710 -10.72 3.54 -5.04
N HIS A 711 -10.73 4.44 -6.01
CA HIS A 711 -11.07 5.85 -5.85
C HIS A 711 -12.30 6.19 -6.71
N ILE A 712 -13.27 6.86 -6.11
CA ILE A 712 -14.54 7.24 -6.73
C ILE A 712 -14.74 8.73 -6.50
N LEU A 713 -14.86 9.49 -7.59
CA LEU A 713 -15.19 10.90 -7.58
C LEU A 713 -16.53 11.10 -8.29
N LEU A 714 -17.56 11.45 -7.53
CA LEU A 714 -18.87 11.80 -8.06
C LEU A 714 -18.98 13.32 -8.19
N ILE A 715 -19.46 13.77 -9.36
CA ILE A 715 -19.70 15.19 -9.65
C ILE A 715 -21.11 15.29 -10.21
N THR A 716 -22.04 15.90 -9.48
CA THR A 716 -23.40 16.12 -10.00
C THR A 716 -23.44 17.26 -11.00
N THR A 717 -24.42 17.20 -11.90
CA THR A 717 -24.60 18.22 -12.94
C THR A 717 -25.99 18.86 -12.92
N SER A 718 -26.72 18.72 -11.80
CA SER A 718 -28.12 19.11 -11.62
C SER A 718 -28.30 20.36 -10.76
#